data_AF-A0A2G9Y9C3-F1
#
_entry.id   AF-A0A2G9Y9C3-F1
#
_cell.length_a   1.000
_cell.length_b   1.000
_cell.length_c   1.000
_cell.angle_alpha   90.00
_cell.angle_beta   90.00
_cell.angle_gamma   90.00
#
_symmetry.space_group_name_H-M   'P 1'
#
loop_
_entity.id
_entity.type
_entity.pdbx_description
1 polymer ?
#
loop_
_entity_poly.entity_id
_entity_poly.type
_entity_poly.pdbx_seq_one_letter_code
_entity_poly.pdbx_strand_id
1 'polypeptide(L)'
;MTNKKNLVWFEEVDKHDVGLVGGKGANLGEMTNARLPVPYGFIVTSTAFFQFIKENSLEKSLKNILANINYNNEAELKHASLEIKKLILSSSLSKNLSREVVKYYENLRLKEKKYFGQSLSLLNHGLSSIKNLYQPCLVAVRSSATAEDLPTASFAGQQDTYLNVQGENHLLQKVKECYASLFTERAIYYRHENKFDHLKVGLAVVVQRMVESKKSGVAFSIDPVTNDKNKIVIEAILGLGEYIVQGKVTPDHYEIDKRSLVIIKKEIKTQKIKLMKVGLSDKQVKVGTIGKKQKLTDEEVIKIALTVKEIEKHYYFPQDIEWAIEKNRLYITQSRPITTIKNSPISNNQFPNKSPISNNQFPILIGSPASPGVGVGPVKHIFSPKEIDKIKPGDVMVAPQTNPDYVPAMKKAAAIVTEKGGRTSHAAIVSRELGIPAVVGADRATKILKQDMIVTVNGEAGEIYKGKVIVNKPAKLVNSLTSKQKKQLKTLTKIYVNLAQPEEATKVAKMNVDGVGLLRAEFIIADIGVHPKEFIKNKKESVFINRLERELLKFVGPFSPRPVVYRATDFKTNEYRSLKGGSYYEPKEENPMLGYRGCYRYLNDTPVFQMELEAIKKIWQKGYRNLHLMIPFVRLPWELMKIKTIIENSGLLSYPDFKLWMMVEVPSAALNLEEFLKIGVNGVSIGTNDLTMMILGVDRDSQEVASLYDERTPVVLTVLEYIVKICQKFGVTCSICGQAASDYPEVAERLVKAGITSLSVNPDAIDRTRGLVYHIEKNLNLKSKPKSTTL
;
A
#
# COMPACT_ATOMS: atom_id res chain seq x y z
N MET A 1 -24.17 -30.09 -2.16
CA MET A 1 -23.07 -29.73 -3.09
C MET A 1 -23.70 -29.11 -4.32
N THR A 2 -23.73 -27.78 -4.41
CA THR A 2 -24.19 -27.09 -5.62
C THR A 2 -23.23 -27.43 -6.77
N ASN A 3 -23.78 -27.85 -7.90
CA ASN A 3 -23.06 -28.31 -9.09
C ASN A 3 -22.29 -27.12 -9.69
N LYS A 4 -21.06 -26.86 -9.24
CA LYS A 4 -20.26 -25.71 -9.72
C LYS A 4 -19.87 -25.96 -11.18
N LYS A 5 -20.14 -24.98 -12.05
CA LYS A 5 -19.90 -25.05 -13.51
C LYS A 5 -18.40 -25.09 -13.83
N ASN A 6 -18.02 -25.87 -14.84
CA ASN A 6 -16.65 -25.94 -15.35
C ASN A 6 -16.28 -24.76 -16.26
N LEU A 7 -17.27 -24.16 -16.91
CA LEU A 7 -17.13 -22.96 -17.72
C LEU A 7 -18.22 -21.95 -17.39
N VAL A 8 -17.85 -20.68 -17.44
CA VAL A 8 -18.74 -19.54 -17.23
C VAL A 8 -18.40 -18.42 -18.20
N TRP A 9 -19.42 -17.72 -18.72
CA TRP A 9 -19.22 -16.44 -19.41
C TRP A 9 -18.89 -15.34 -18.41
N PHE A 10 -18.29 -14.24 -18.88
CA PHE A 10 -17.97 -13.12 -17.99
C PHE A 10 -19.21 -12.53 -17.28
N GLU A 11 -20.38 -12.51 -17.93
CA GLU A 11 -21.63 -12.02 -17.30
C GLU A 11 -22.21 -12.96 -16.22
N GLU A 12 -21.67 -14.16 -16.07
CA GLU A 12 -22.16 -15.14 -15.08
C GLU A 12 -21.42 -15.06 -13.75
N VAL A 13 -20.40 -14.21 -13.64
CA VAL A 13 -19.55 -14.09 -12.45
C VAL A 13 -19.25 -12.63 -12.11
N ASP A 14 -18.91 -12.38 -10.85
CA ASP A 14 -18.52 -11.06 -10.36
C ASP A 14 -17.36 -11.13 -9.35
N LYS A 15 -17.08 -10.01 -8.67
CA LYS A 15 -16.01 -9.91 -7.66
C LYS A 15 -16.13 -10.90 -6.48
N HIS A 16 -17.29 -11.49 -6.25
CA HIS A 16 -17.52 -12.46 -5.18
C HIS A 16 -17.11 -13.90 -5.57
N ASP A 17 -16.83 -14.16 -6.85
CA ASP A 17 -16.51 -15.48 -7.38
C ASP A 17 -15.01 -15.79 -7.47
N VAL A 18 -14.14 -15.06 -6.72
CA VAL A 18 -12.67 -15.23 -6.76
C VAL A 18 -12.24 -16.68 -6.53
N GLY A 19 -12.91 -17.43 -5.64
CA GLY A 19 -12.61 -18.84 -5.40
C GLY A 19 -12.91 -19.76 -6.60
N LEU A 20 -13.80 -19.35 -7.51
CA LEU A 20 -14.19 -20.11 -8.70
C LEU A 20 -13.40 -19.70 -9.94
N VAL A 21 -13.19 -18.39 -10.16
CA VAL A 21 -12.63 -17.86 -11.41
C VAL A 21 -11.29 -17.14 -11.25
N GLY A 22 -10.74 -17.13 -10.03
CA GLY A 22 -9.56 -16.36 -9.70
C GLY A 22 -9.81 -14.86 -9.74
N GLY A 23 -8.83 -14.09 -9.27
CA GLY A 23 -8.98 -12.65 -9.10
C GLY A 23 -9.17 -11.87 -10.41
N LYS A 24 -8.36 -12.17 -11.44
CA LYS A 24 -8.53 -11.57 -12.79
C LYS A 24 -9.88 -11.90 -13.41
N GLY A 25 -10.29 -13.16 -13.30
CA GLY A 25 -11.56 -13.63 -13.84
C GLY A 25 -12.76 -12.94 -13.19
N ALA A 26 -12.76 -12.85 -11.86
CA ALA A 26 -13.78 -12.17 -11.07
C ALA A 26 -13.88 -10.69 -11.44
N ASN A 27 -12.73 -10.02 -11.58
CA ASN A 27 -12.68 -8.61 -11.95
C ASN A 27 -13.13 -8.33 -13.40
N LEU A 28 -12.80 -9.21 -14.35
CA LEU A 28 -13.33 -9.13 -15.71
C LEU A 28 -14.85 -9.33 -15.75
N GLY A 29 -15.39 -10.21 -14.90
CA GLY A 29 -16.83 -10.39 -14.71
C GLY A 29 -17.51 -9.13 -14.17
N GLU A 30 -16.97 -8.56 -13.08
CA GLU A 30 -17.44 -7.30 -12.48
C GLU A 30 -17.51 -6.18 -13.51
N MET A 31 -16.42 -5.96 -14.27
CA MET A 31 -16.40 -4.93 -15.32
C MET A 31 -17.39 -5.22 -16.45
N THR A 32 -17.57 -6.51 -16.81
CA THR A 32 -18.52 -6.91 -17.85
C THR A 32 -19.95 -6.60 -17.43
N ASN A 33 -20.33 -6.93 -16.19
CA ASN A 33 -21.63 -6.65 -15.58
C ASN A 33 -21.89 -5.15 -15.42
N ALA A 34 -20.85 -4.35 -15.20
CA ALA A 34 -20.90 -2.89 -15.22
C ALA A 34 -21.05 -2.29 -16.63
N ARG A 35 -21.14 -3.12 -17.68
CA ARG A 35 -21.23 -2.71 -19.11
C ARG A 35 -20.05 -1.86 -19.59
N LEU A 36 -18.89 -1.99 -18.96
CA LEU A 36 -17.66 -1.34 -19.40
C LEU A 36 -17.15 -1.98 -20.70
N PRO A 37 -16.37 -1.29 -21.55
CA PRO A 37 -15.99 -1.85 -22.85
C PRO A 37 -14.86 -2.88 -22.74
N VAL A 38 -15.13 -4.03 -22.11
CA VAL A 38 -14.16 -5.12 -21.92
C VAL A 38 -14.14 -6.02 -23.16
N PRO A 39 -12.98 -6.47 -23.66
CA PRO A 39 -12.93 -7.54 -24.65
C PRO A 39 -13.62 -8.76 -24.06
N TYR A 40 -14.66 -9.22 -24.73
CA TYR A 40 -15.52 -10.25 -24.16
C TYR A 40 -14.82 -11.62 -24.13
N GLY A 41 -15.30 -12.53 -23.27
CA GLY A 41 -14.62 -13.78 -23.00
C GLY A 41 -15.41 -14.73 -22.11
N PHE A 42 -14.76 -15.83 -21.77
CA PHE A 42 -15.25 -16.83 -20.85
C PHE A 42 -14.10 -17.37 -20.01
N ILE A 43 -14.43 -18.14 -18.97
CA ILE A 43 -13.49 -18.62 -17.97
C ILE A 43 -13.67 -20.13 -17.81
N VAL A 44 -12.56 -20.86 -17.92
CA VAL A 44 -12.45 -22.24 -17.47
C VAL A 44 -12.16 -22.20 -15.98
N THR A 45 -13.08 -22.69 -15.16
CA THR A 45 -13.07 -22.43 -13.71
C THR A 45 -12.00 -23.24 -12.97
N SER A 46 -11.68 -22.85 -11.73
CA SER A 46 -10.83 -23.62 -10.82
C SER A 46 -11.40 -25.03 -10.55
N THR A 47 -12.72 -25.19 -10.66
CA THR A 47 -13.39 -26.51 -10.54
C THR A 47 -12.95 -27.45 -11.67
N ALA A 48 -12.88 -26.95 -12.90
CA ALA A 48 -12.38 -27.72 -14.04
C ALA A 48 -10.90 -28.13 -13.88
N PHE A 49 -10.08 -27.27 -13.26
CA PHE A 49 -8.70 -27.61 -12.91
C PHE A 49 -8.63 -28.76 -11.89
N PHE A 50 -9.36 -28.68 -10.78
CA PHE A 50 -9.37 -29.75 -9.79
C PHE A 50 -9.92 -31.07 -10.36
N GLN A 51 -10.94 -31.00 -11.22
CA GLN A 51 -11.45 -32.16 -11.94
C GLN A 51 -10.37 -32.76 -12.85
N PHE A 52 -9.62 -31.95 -13.59
CA PHE A 52 -8.51 -32.41 -14.44
C PHE A 52 -7.42 -33.13 -13.62
N ILE A 53 -7.03 -32.58 -12.45
CA ILE A 53 -6.06 -33.21 -11.54
C ILE A 53 -6.56 -34.58 -11.07
N LYS A 54 -7.84 -34.67 -10.70
CA LYS A 54 -8.48 -35.90 -10.21
C LYS A 54 -8.62 -36.96 -11.29
N GLU A 55 -9.12 -36.60 -12.47
CA GLU A 55 -9.34 -37.52 -13.61
C GLU A 55 -8.04 -38.14 -14.13
N ASN A 56 -6.92 -37.40 -14.03
CA ASN A 56 -5.60 -37.88 -14.43
C ASN A 56 -4.80 -38.50 -13.27
N SER A 57 -5.41 -38.68 -12.08
CA SER A 57 -4.76 -39.24 -10.88
C SER A 57 -3.45 -38.54 -10.49
N LEU A 58 -3.34 -37.22 -10.73
CA LEU A 58 -2.10 -36.47 -10.55
C LEU A 58 -1.82 -36.12 -9.08
N GLU A 59 -2.85 -36.09 -8.24
CA GLU A 59 -2.76 -35.59 -6.85
C GLU A 59 -1.65 -36.30 -6.03
N LYS A 60 -1.57 -37.62 -6.12
CA LYS A 60 -0.56 -38.42 -5.39
C LYS A 60 0.86 -38.11 -5.88
N SER A 61 1.05 -38.03 -7.19
CA SER A 61 2.36 -37.74 -7.79
C SER A 61 2.83 -36.33 -7.45
N LEU A 62 1.94 -35.33 -7.54
CA LEU A 62 2.25 -33.95 -7.16
C LEU A 62 2.62 -33.83 -5.68
N LYS A 63 1.86 -34.50 -4.80
CA LYS A 63 2.14 -34.49 -3.36
C LYS A 63 3.51 -35.10 -3.04
N ASN A 64 3.86 -36.21 -3.68
CA ASN A 64 5.14 -36.87 -3.47
C ASN A 64 6.32 -36.01 -3.92
N ILE A 65 6.23 -35.39 -5.10
CA ILE A 65 7.28 -34.50 -5.62
C ILE A 65 7.47 -33.30 -4.69
N LEU A 66 6.37 -32.66 -4.28
CA LEU A 66 6.43 -31.45 -3.44
C LEU A 66 6.83 -31.73 -1.98
N ALA A 67 6.61 -32.94 -1.45
CA ALA A 67 7.01 -33.30 -0.09
C ALA A 67 8.52 -33.55 0.05
N ASN A 68 9.19 -33.92 -1.04
CA ASN A 68 10.58 -34.39 -1.02
C ASN A 68 11.60 -33.34 -1.47
N ILE A 69 11.19 -32.08 -1.67
CA ILE A 69 12.08 -31.02 -2.14
C ILE A 69 12.60 -30.16 -0.99
N ASN A 70 13.90 -29.86 -1.02
CA ASN A 70 14.41 -28.74 -0.25
C ASN A 70 14.10 -27.43 -0.99
N TYR A 71 13.10 -26.68 -0.49
CA TYR A 71 12.66 -25.42 -1.09
C TYR A 71 13.75 -24.33 -1.14
N ASN A 72 14.82 -24.46 -0.35
CA ASN A 72 15.96 -23.54 -0.38
C ASN A 72 17.06 -23.95 -1.39
N ASN A 73 16.91 -25.09 -2.08
CA ASN A 73 17.81 -25.55 -3.12
C ASN A 73 17.21 -25.25 -4.51
N GLU A 74 17.78 -24.28 -5.22
CA GLU A 74 17.31 -23.85 -6.54
C GLU A 74 17.28 -24.98 -7.57
N ALA A 75 18.25 -25.90 -7.53
CA ALA A 75 18.36 -27.00 -8.50
C ALA A 75 17.25 -28.04 -8.30
N GLU A 76 16.95 -28.40 -7.05
CA GLU A 76 15.86 -29.33 -6.72
C GLU A 76 14.50 -28.73 -7.05
N LEU A 77 14.28 -27.46 -6.70
CA LEU A 77 13.05 -26.74 -7.00
C LEU A 77 12.79 -26.66 -8.52
N LYS A 78 13.84 -26.41 -9.30
CA LYS A 78 13.79 -26.41 -10.76
C LYS A 78 13.47 -27.78 -11.33
N HIS A 79 14.11 -28.83 -10.82
CA HIS A 79 13.83 -30.21 -11.24
C HIS A 79 12.36 -30.56 -10.99
N ALA A 80 11.86 -30.31 -9.78
CA ALA A 80 10.48 -30.58 -9.39
C ALA A 80 9.46 -29.81 -10.24
N SER A 81 9.71 -28.51 -10.48
CA SER A 81 8.90 -27.67 -11.38
C SER A 81 8.82 -28.27 -12.79
N LEU A 82 9.96 -28.67 -13.37
CA LEU A 82 9.98 -29.27 -14.71
C LEU A 82 9.25 -30.62 -14.76
N GLU A 83 9.43 -31.46 -13.75
CA GLU A 83 8.76 -32.75 -13.64
C GLU A 83 7.23 -32.61 -13.55
N ILE A 84 6.76 -31.74 -12.65
CA ILE A 84 5.32 -31.45 -12.48
C ILE A 84 4.71 -30.89 -13.77
N LYS A 85 5.39 -29.93 -14.42
CA LYS A 85 4.91 -29.37 -15.69
C LYS A 85 4.82 -30.43 -16.78
N LYS A 86 5.80 -31.33 -16.87
CA LYS A 86 5.77 -32.45 -17.83
C LYS A 86 4.58 -33.37 -17.58
N LEU A 87 4.29 -33.70 -16.32
CA LEU A 87 3.10 -34.50 -15.95
C LEU A 87 1.81 -33.82 -16.44
N ILE A 88 1.60 -32.55 -16.08
CA ILE A 88 0.41 -31.79 -16.47
C ILE A 88 0.25 -31.69 -17.99
N LEU A 89 1.35 -31.42 -18.72
CA LEU A 89 1.29 -31.27 -20.18
C LEU A 89 1.02 -32.59 -20.89
N SER A 90 1.50 -33.72 -20.35
CA SER A 90 1.27 -35.07 -20.88
C SER A 90 -0.14 -35.61 -20.60
N SER A 91 -0.81 -35.09 -19.58
CA SER A 91 -2.19 -35.45 -19.23
C SER A 91 -3.22 -34.94 -20.26
N SER A 92 -4.35 -35.65 -20.35
CA SER A 92 -5.44 -35.35 -21.28
C SER A 92 -6.56 -34.58 -20.59
N LEU A 93 -7.07 -33.53 -21.25
CA LEU A 93 -8.35 -32.93 -20.88
C LEU A 93 -9.48 -33.91 -21.21
N SER A 94 -10.49 -34.03 -20.35
CA SER A 94 -11.62 -34.91 -20.64
C SER A 94 -12.34 -34.48 -21.92
N LYS A 95 -12.93 -35.46 -22.62
CA LYS A 95 -13.71 -35.21 -23.85
C LYS A 95 -14.85 -34.23 -23.60
N ASN A 96 -15.45 -34.26 -22.40
CA ASN A 96 -16.52 -33.35 -22.04
C ASN A 96 -16.02 -31.91 -21.90
N LEU A 97 -15.00 -31.69 -21.07
CA LEU A 97 -14.41 -30.35 -20.87
C LEU A 97 -13.89 -29.76 -22.19
N SER A 98 -13.23 -30.58 -23.02
CA SER A 98 -12.72 -30.14 -24.31
C SER A 98 -13.83 -29.66 -25.24
N ARG A 99 -14.95 -30.41 -25.34
CA ARG A 99 -16.11 -30.01 -26.14
C ARG A 99 -16.77 -28.74 -25.61
N GLU A 100 -16.87 -28.58 -24.29
CA GLU A 100 -17.44 -27.36 -23.70
C GLU A 100 -16.57 -26.13 -24.00
N VAL A 101 -15.24 -26.24 -23.85
CA VAL A 101 -14.30 -25.15 -24.19
C VAL A 101 -14.43 -24.75 -25.66
N VAL A 102 -14.48 -25.74 -26.56
CA VAL A 102 -14.66 -25.48 -28.00
C VAL A 102 -16.01 -24.79 -28.27
N LYS A 103 -17.10 -25.27 -27.66
CA LYS A 103 -18.42 -24.66 -27.80
C LYS A 103 -18.44 -23.19 -27.35
N TYR A 104 -17.83 -22.87 -26.22
CA TYR A 104 -17.70 -21.47 -25.77
C TYR A 104 -16.86 -20.64 -26.74
N TYR A 105 -15.74 -21.19 -27.22
CA TYR A 105 -14.87 -20.52 -28.18
C TYR A 105 -15.55 -20.22 -29.53
N GLU A 106 -16.33 -21.16 -30.07
CA GLU A 106 -17.11 -20.97 -31.31
C GLU A 106 -18.18 -19.88 -31.16
N ASN A 107 -18.82 -19.80 -29.99
CA ASN A 107 -19.89 -18.84 -29.70
C ASN A 107 -19.38 -17.45 -29.27
N LEU A 108 -18.08 -17.30 -29.01
CA LEU A 108 -17.49 -16.09 -28.44
C LEU A 108 -17.82 -14.82 -29.25
N ARG A 109 -17.70 -14.86 -30.58
CA ARG A 109 -17.99 -13.69 -31.43
C ARG A 109 -19.45 -13.28 -31.42
N LEU A 110 -20.37 -14.26 -31.37
CA LEU A 110 -21.81 -13.99 -31.35
C LEU A 110 -22.18 -13.32 -30.03
N LYS A 111 -21.69 -13.86 -28.92
CA LYS A 111 -21.87 -13.28 -27.59
C LYS A 111 -21.27 -11.88 -27.47
N GLU A 112 -20.08 -11.65 -28.01
CA GLU A 112 -19.47 -10.32 -28.01
C GLU A 112 -20.32 -9.28 -28.77
N LYS A 113 -20.84 -9.62 -29.96
CA LYS A 113 -21.72 -8.71 -30.70
C LYS A 113 -22.96 -8.32 -29.90
N LYS A 114 -23.56 -9.31 -29.22
CA LYS A 114 -24.71 -9.09 -28.32
C LYS A 114 -24.35 -8.20 -27.13
N TYR A 115 -23.20 -8.47 -26.49
CA TYR A 115 -22.68 -7.69 -25.36
C TYR A 115 -22.57 -6.21 -25.71
N PHE A 116 -22.16 -5.91 -26.95
CA PHE A 116 -22.00 -4.56 -27.44
C PHE A 116 -23.22 -3.98 -28.17
N GLY A 117 -24.40 -4.59 -28.02
CA GLY A 117 -25.67 -4.03 -28.49
C GLY A 117 -25.83 -3.96 -30.01
N GLN A 118 -25.07 -4.73 -30.79
CA GLN A 118 -25.27 -4.79 -32.24
C GLN A 118 -26.50 -5.67 -32.57
N SER A 119 -27.50 -5.09 -33.22
CA SER A 119 -28.70 -5.81 -33.66
C SER A 119 -28.32 -6.92 -34.65
N LEU A 120 -28.65 -8.16 -34.30
CA LEU A 120 -28.38 -9.35 -35.10
C LEU A 120 -29.65 -9.72 -35.89
N SER A 121 -29.65 -9.44 -37.19
CA SER A 121 -30.58 -10.09 -38.13
C SER A 121 -30.31 -11.60 -38.18
N LEU A 122 -31.35 -12.43 -38.31
CA LEU A 122 -31.26 -13.90 -38.45
C LEU A 122 -30.27 -14.32 -39.56
N LEU A 123 -30.19 -13.57 -40.65
CA LEU A 123 -29.25 -13.79 -41.76
C LEU A 123 -27.77 -13.58 -41.33
N ASN A 124 -27.50 -12.63 -40.43
CA ASN A 124 -26.17 -12.37 -39.89
C ASN A 124 -25.69 -13.43 -38.89
N HIS A 125 -26.61 -14.19 -38.29
CA HIS A 125 -26.29 -15.29 -37.39
C HIS A 125 -25.68 -16.49 -38.16
N GLY A 126 -26.29 -16.87 -39.29
CA GLY A 126 -25.77 -17.94 -40.16
C GLY A 126 -24.42 -17.59 -40.79
N LEU A 127 -24.28 -16.37 -41.34
CA LEU A 127 -23.03 -15.89 -41.93
C LEU A 127 -21.89 -15.77 -40.92
N SER A 128 -22.17 -15.43 -39.66
CA SER A 128 -21.15 -15.33 -38.60
C SER A 128 -20.65 -16.70 -38.14
N SER A 129 -21.51 -17.72 -38.09
CA SER A 129 -21.12 -19.10 -37.78
C SER A 129 -20.26 -19.70 -38.91
N ILE A 130 -20.63 -19.48 -40.18
CA ILE A 130 -19.82 -19.90 -41.34
C ILE A 130 -18.47 -19.18 -41.35
N LYS A 131 -18.44 -17.87 -41.07
CA LYS A 131 -17.18 -17.10 -40.98
C LYS A 131 -16.27 -17.54 -39.83
N ASN A 132 -16.82 -18.10 -38.75
CA ASN A 132 -16.02 -18.68 -37.66
C ASN A 132 -15.36 -20.01 -38.06
N LEU A 133 -16.02 -20.82 -38.90
CA LEU A 133 -15.40 -22.03 -39.47
C LEU A 133 -14.18 -21.69 -40.35
N TYR A 134 -14.26 -20.62 -41.16
CA TYR A 134 -13.18 -20.23 -42.08
C TYR A 134 -12.14 -19.26 -41.48
N GLN A 135 -12.49 -18.50 -40.43
CA GLN A 135 -11.60 -17.56 -39.74
C GLN A 135 -11.84 -17.57 -38.21
N PRO A 136 -11.24 -18.53 -37.48
CA PRO A 136 -11.37 -18.65 -36.04
C PRO A 136 -10.95 -17.37 -35.31
N CYS A 137 -11.60 -17.07 -34.18
CA CYS A 137 -11.34 -15.86 -33.41
C CYS A 137 -9.98 -15.94 -32.71
N LEU A 138 -9.22 -14.85 -32.68
CA LEU A 138 -8.01 -14.80 -31.87
C LEU A 138 -8.36 -14.52 -30.42
N VAL A 139 -7.73 -15.27 -29.53
CA VAL A 139 -7.94 -15.13 -28.09
C VAL A 139 -6.61 -14.98 -27.35
N ALA A 140 -6.65 -14.23 -26.26
CA ALA A 140 -5.66 -14.25 -25.21
C ALA A 140 -6.10 -15.29 -24.17
N VAL A 141 -5.17 -16.16 -23.78
CA VAL A 141 -5.38 -17.20 -22.76
C VAL A 141 -4.52 -16.83 -21.56
N ARG A 142 -5.18 -16.49 -20.44
CA ARG A 142 -4.54 -15.90 -19.26
C ARG A 142 -4.83 -16.77 -18.03
N SER A 143 -3.79 -17.04 -17.28
CA SER A 143 -3.86 -17.63 -15.95
C SER A 143 -4.52 -16.66 -14.95
N SER A 144 -5.41 -17.19 -14.10
CA SER A 144 -6.13 -16.49 -13.04
C SER A 144 -6.20 -17.38 -11.80
N ALA A 145 -5.25 -17.23 -10.88
CA ALA A 145 -5.20 -18.10 -9.69
C ALA A 145 -6.20 -17.65 -8.62
N THR A 146 -6.73 -18.60 -7.84
CA THR A 146 -7.65 -18.31 -6.73
C THR A 146 -6.98 -17.61 -5.55
N ALA A 147 -5.64 -17.60 -5.52
CA ALA A 147 -4.82 -16.93 -4.51
C ALA A 147 -4.04 -15.72 -5.04
N GLU A 148 -4.34 -15.25 -6.26
CA GLU A 148 -3.57 -14.20 -6.95
C GLU A 148 -3.71 -12.80 -6.32
N ASP A 149 -4.86 -12.53 -5.69
CA ASP A 149 -5.27 -11.20 -5.20
C ASP A 149 -5.50 -11.17 -3.68
N LEU A 150 -4.60 -11.77 -2.89
CA LEU A 150 -4.56 -11.50 -1.44
C LEU A 150 -3.92 -10.12 -1.20
N PRO A 151 -4.39 -9.30 -0.23
CA PRO A 151 -3.87 -7.95 0.03
C PRO A 151 -2.35 -7.88 0.30
N THR A 152 -1.74 -9.00 0.67
CA THR A 152 -0.30 -9.17 0.96
C THR A 152 0.47 -9.90 -0.16
N ALA A 153 -0.20 -10.35 -1.22
CA ALA A 153 0.37 -11.19 -2.28
C ALA A 153 0.24 -10.53 -3.65
N SER A 154 1.29 -9.88 -4.13
CA SER A 154 1.40 -9.46 -5.53
C SER A 154 2.06 -10.58 -6.35
N PHE A 155 1.26 -11.42 -7.00
CA PHE A 155 1.74 -12.38 -8.02
C PHE A 155 2.04 -11.71 -9.37
N ALA A 156 2.25 -10.39 -9.39
CA ALA A 156 2.43 -9.62 -10.62
C ALA A 156 3.57 -10.19 -11.48
N GLY A 157 3.23 -10.62 -12.70
CA GLY A 157 4.17 -11.08 -13.71
C GLY A 157 4.74 -12.49 -13.52
N GLN A 158 4.17 -13.31 -12.60
CA GLN A 158 4.68 -14.67 -12.34
C GLN A 158 3.99 -15.79 -13.15
N GLN A 159 2.84 -15.52 -13.77
CA GLN A 159 2.03 -16.53 -14.45
C GLN A 159 1.91 -16.26 -15.96
N ASP A 160 1.75 -17.32 -16.74
CA ASP A 160 1.83 -17.25 -18.20
C ASP A 160 0.57 -16.63 -18.82
N THR A 161 0.80 -15.80 -19.85
CA THR A 161 -0.23 -15.24 -20.74
C THR A 161 0.15 -15.54 -22.17
N TYR A 162 -0.76 -16.15 -22.92
CA TYR A 162 -0.55 -16.49 -24.32
C TYR A 162 -1.44 -15.60 -25.19
N LEU A 163 -0.83 -14.84 -26.09
CA LEU A 163 -1.52 -13.94 -27.01
C LEU A 163 -1.70 -14.59 -28.38
N ASN A 164 -2.66 -14.09 -29.16
CA ASN A 164 -2.91 -14.48 -30.54
C ASN A 164 -3.16 -16.00 -30.75
N VAL A 165 -3.74 -16.66 -29.76
CA VAL A 165 -4.09 -18.08 -29.86
C VAL A 165 -5.25 -18.21 -30.85
N GLN A 166 -5.08 -19.07 -31.85
CA GLN A 166 -6.08 -19.33 -32.88
C GLN A 166 -6.27 -20.83 -33.09
N GLY A 167 -7.53 -21.25 -33.07
CA GLY A 167 -7.95 -22.63 -33.32
C GLY A 167 -8.11 -23.45 -32.05
N GLU A 168 -8.98 -24.45 -32.12
CA GLU A 168 -9.43 -25.26 -30.98
C GLU A 168 -8.28 -26.02 -30.32
N ASN A 169 -7.47 -26.72 -31.12
CA ASN A 169 -6.35 -27.52 -30.61
C ASN A 169 -5.32 -26.65 -29.87
N HIS A 170 -5.00 -25.47 -30.42
CA HIS A 170 -4.09 -24.54 -29.76
C HIS A 170 -4.68 -23.96 -28.48
N LEU A 171 -5.98 -23.64 -28.47
CA LEU A 171 -6.67 -23.17 -27.27
C LEU A 171 -6.60 -24.21 -26.14
N LEU A 172 -6.97 -25.46 -26.44
CA LEU A 172 -6.93 -26.56 -25.45
C LEU A 172 -5.50 -26.79 -24.93
N GLN A 173 -4.51 -26.71 -25.81
CA GLN A 173 -3.11 -26.80 -25.41
C GLN A 173 -2.70 -25.65 -24.49
N LYS A 174 -3.09 -24.40 -24.79
CA LYS A 174 -2.79 -23.24 -23.94
C LYS A 174 -3.51 -23.28 -22.59
N VAL A 175 -4.70 -23.87 -22.51
CA VAL A 175 -5.36 -24.14 -21.22
C VAL A 175 -4.50 -25.06 -20.35
N LYS A 176 -3.95 -26.14 -20.91
CA LYS A 176 -3.02 -27.03 -20.17
C LYS A 176 -1.72 -26.33 -19.78
N GLU A 177 -1.16 -25.52 -20.68
CA GLU A 177 0.04 -24.74 -20.36
C GLU A 177 -0.22 -23.74 -19.23
N CYS A 178 -1.39 -23.10 -19.19
CA CYS A 178 -1.80 -22.29 -18.04
C CYS A 178 -1.85 -23.13 -16.76
N TYR A 179 -2.48 -24.31 -16.75
CA TYR A 179 -2.47 -25.20 -15.58
C TYR A 179 -1.05 -25.55 -15.12
N ALA A 180 -0.13 -25.80 -16.04
CA ALA A 180 1.27 -26.06 -15.73
C ALA A 180 1.99 -24.83 -15.14
N SER A 181 1.60 -23.62 -15.53
CA SER A 181 2.18 -22.36 -15.02
C SER A 181 1.95 -22.15 -13.51
N LEU A 182 0.96 -22.81 -12.91
CA LEU A 182 0.75 -22.80 -11.45
C LEU A 182 1.95 -23.39 -10.70
N PHE A 183 2.75 -24.24 -11.36
CA PHE A 183 3.88 -24.97 -10.78
C PHE A 183 5.22 -24.49 -11.34
N THR A 184 5.38 -23.19 -11.60
CA THR A 184 6.71 -22.59 -11.83
C THR A 184 7.54 -22.63 -10.54
N GLU A 185 8.86 -22.63 -10.67
CA GLU A 185 9.82 -22.55 -9.54
C GLU A 185 9.42 -21.45 -8.55
N ARG A 186 9.19 -20.24 -9.08
CA ARG A 186 8.80 -19.07 -8.30
C ARG A 186 7.46 -19.25 -7.60
N ALA A 187 6.46 -19.81 -8.28
CA ALA A 187 5.13 -20.02 -7.70
C ALA A 187 5.13 -21.11 -6.62
N ILE A 188 5.92 -22.18 -6.80
CA ILE A 188 6.12 -23.23 -5.79
C ILE A 188 6.80 -22.63 -4.56
N TYR A 189 7.97 -21.99 -4.73
CA TYR A 189 8.69 -21.38 -3.61
C TYR A 189 7.84 -20.38 -2.85
N TYR A 190 7.13 -19.50 -3.57
CA TYR A 190 6.27 -18.49 -2.96
C TYR A 190 5.15 -19.12 -2.10
N ARG A 191 4.49 -20.17 -2.59
CA ARG A 191 3.45 -20.87 -1.82
C ARG A 191 4.01 -21.52 -0.56
N HIS A 192 5.21 -22.08 -0.63
CA HIS A 192 5.88 -22.66 0.53
C HIS A 192 6.22 -21.60 1.59
N GLU A 193 6.86 -20.50 1.21
CA GLU A 193 7.21 -19.40 2.12
C GLU A 193 5.99 -18.82 2.84
N ASN A 194 4.87 -18.70 2.12
CA ASN A 194 3.62 -18.19 2.66
C ASN A 194 2.72 -19.27 3.29
N LYS A 195 3.21 -20.51 3.41
CA LYS A 195 2.49 -21.65 4.02
C LYS A 195 1.14 -21.97 3.37
N PHE A 196 1.02 -21.74 2.06
CA PHE A 196 -0.13 -22.16 1.27
C PHE A 196 0.01 -23.62 0.85
N ASP A 197 -1.03 -24.41 1.08
CA ASP A 197 -1.11 -25.78 0.57
C ASP A 197 -1.15 -25.76 -0.97
N HIS A 198 -0.11 -26.31 -1.60
CA HIS A 198 0.03 -26.31 -3.06
C HIS A 198 -1.13 -26.99 -3.79
N LEU A 199 -1.83 -27.94 -3.14
CA LEU A 199 -2.93 -28.69 -3.76
C LEU A 199 -4.31 -28.06 -3.50
N LYS A 200 -4.42 -27.09 -2.59
CA LYS A 200 -5.67 -26.34 -2.35
C LYS A 200 -5.80 -25.09 -3.21
N VAL A 201 -4.70 -24.64 -3.83
CA VAL A 201 -4.73 -23.49 -4.75
C VAL A 201 -5.17 -23.95 -6.13
N GLY A 202 -6.29 -23.42 -6.62
CA GLY A 202 -6.79 -23.68 -7.95
C GLY A 202 -6.33 -22.63 -8.96
N LEU A 203 -6.33 -23.02 -10.25
CA LEU A 203 -6.12 -22.08 -11.35
C LEU A 203 -7.34 -22.06 -12.26
N ALA A 204 -7.92 -20.88 -12.45
CA ALA A 204 -8.85 -20.62 -13.53
C ALA A 204 -8.10 -20.10 -14.76
N VAL A 205 -8.66 -20.33 -15.94
CA VAL A 205 -8.10 -19.86 -17.21
C VAL A 205 -9.09 -18.94 -17.90
N VAL A 206 -8.71 -17.67 -18.02
CA VAL A 206 -9.48 -16.65 -18.73
C VAL A 206 -9.17 -16.75 -20.21
N VAL A 207 -10.20 -17.00 -21.02
CA VAL A 207 -10.13 -16.97 -22.48
C VAL A 207 -10.86 -15.73 -22.96
N GLN A 208 -10.07 -14.75 -23.39
CA GLN A 208 -10.56 -13.41 -23.74
C GLN A 208 -10.31 -13.14 -25.21
N ARG A 209 -11.21 -12.47 -25.91
CA ARG A 209 -10.94 -12.05 -27.30
C ARG A 209 -9.69 -11.17 -27.35
N MET A 210 -8.77 -11.52 -28.25
CA MET A 210 -7.56 -10.74 -28.50
C MET A 210 -7.90 -9.42 -29.21
N VAL A 211 -7.37 -8.31 -28.69
CA VAL A 211 -7.49 -6.98 -29.29
C VAL A 211 -6.23 -6.70 -30.10
N GLU A 212 -6.35 -6.61 -31.43
CA GLU A 212 -5.23 -6.23 -32.29
C GLU A 212 -5.04 -4.71 -32.25
N SER A 213 -4.48 -4.25 -31.14
CA SER A 213 -4.38 -2.82 -30.85
C SER A 213 -3.40 -2.11 -31.76
N LYS A 214 -3.88 -1.04 -32.40
CA LYS A 214 -3.01 -0.08 -33.10
C LYS A 214 -2.37 0.89 -32.10
N LYS A 215 -3.09 1.19 -31.03
CA LYS A 215 -2.70 2.06 -29.92
C LYS A 215 -3.12 1.37 -28.63
N SER A 216 -2.26 1.42 -27.62
CA SER A 216 -2.54 0.85 -26.30
C SER A 216 -1.86 1.68 -25.25
N GLY A 217 -2.24 1.48 -24.00
CA GLY A 217 -1.70 2.27 -22.92
C GLY A 217 -2.20 1.87 -21.55
N VAL A 218 -1.82 2.70 -20.59
CA VAL A 218 -2.27 2.65 -19.21
C VAL A 218 -2.87 3.99 -18.84
N ALA A 219 -3.83 3.97 -17.93
CA ALA A 219 -4.48 5.16 -17.42
C ALA A 219 -4.67 5.05 -15.91
N PHE A 220 -4.40 6.13 -15.21
CA PHE A 220 -4.60 6.25 -13.78
C PHE A 220 -5.71 7.27 -13.56
N SER A 221 -6.70 6.86 -12.78
CA SER A 221 -7.78 7.76 -12.37
C SER A 221 -7.30 8.90 -11.47
N ILE A 222 -6.08 8.87 -10.95
CA ILE A 222 -5.43 9.99 -10.24
C ILE A 222 -4.00 10.16 -10.77
N ASP A 223 -3.32 11.26 -10.46
CA ASP A 223 -1.87 11.34 -10.71
C ASP A 223 -1.12 10.42 -9.72
N PRO A 224 -0.44 9.34 -10.17
CA PRO A 224 0.19 8.39 -9.27
C PRO A 224 1.52 8.87 -8.68
N VAL A 225 2.04 10.03 -9.13
CA VAL A 225 3.26 10.66 -8.58
C VAL A 225 2.89 11.67 -7.50
N THR A 226 1.96 12.57 -7.82
CA THR A 226 1.57 13.67 -6.92
C THR A 226 0.38 13.32 -6.01
N ASN A 227 -0.27 12.18 -6.27
CA ASN A 227 -1.57 11.79 -5.70
C ASN A 227 -2.72 12.77 -5.99
N ASP A 228 -2.59 13.62 -7.02
CA ASP A 228 -3.63 14.57 -7.40
C ASP A 228 -4.91 13.87 -7.89
N LYS A 229 -5.91 13.82 -7.01
CA LYS A 229 -7.23 13.23 -7.26
C LYS A 229 -8.07 13.98 -8.29
N ASN A 230 -7.70 15.22 -8.63
CA ASN A 230 -8.38 16.01 -9.64
C ASN A 230 -7.85 15.75 -11.05
N LYS A 231 -6.81 14.93 -11.22
CA LYS A 231 -6.24 14.62 -12.53
C LYS A 231 -6.51 13.18 -12.95
N ILE A 232 -6.57 12.95 -14.25
CA ILE A 232 -6.43 11.64 -14.88
C ILE A 232 -5.10 11.66 -15.64
N VAL A 233 -4.30 10.61 -15.49
CA VAL A 233 -3.05 10.45 -16.24
C VAL A 233 -3.25 9.33 -17.26
N ILE A 234 -2.94 9.62 -18.52
CA ILE A 234 -3.00 8.62 -19.60
C ILE A 234 -1.60 8.53 -20.22
N GLU A 235 -1.08 7.32 -20.33
CA GLU A 235 0.14 7.03 -21.08
C GLU A 235 -0.18 6.13 -22.29
N ALA A 236 0.39 6.45 -23.46
CA ALA A 236 0.05 5.77 -24.71
C ALA A 236 1.27 5.41 -25.58
N ILE A 237 1.20 4.23 -26.20
CA ILE A 237 2.14 3.73 -27.20
C ILE A 237 1.42 3.24 -28.47
N LEU A 238 2.18 3.07 -29.54
CA LEU A 238 1.73 2.34 -30.73
C LEU A 238 1.98 0.83 -30.58
N GLY A 239 1.05 0.02 -31.08
CA GLY A 239 1.10 -1.44 -31.03
C GLY A 239 0.47 -2.03 -29.76
N LEU A 240 0.82 -3.27 -29.45
CA LEU A 240 0.32 -4.01 -28.29
C LEU A 240 0.84 -3.47 -26.95
N GLY A 241 0.01 -3.53 -25.91
CA GLY A 241 0.26 -2.93 -24.59
C GLY A 241 1.38 -3.59 -23.78
N GLU A 242 1.85 -4.77 -24.17
CA GLU A 242 2.91 -5.48 -23.44
C GLU A 242 4.19 -4.63 -23.29
N TYR A 243 4.53 -3.82 -24.30
CA TYR A 243 5.75 -3.01 -24.27
C TYR A 243 5.70 -1.82 -23.30
N ILE A 244 4.51 -1.29 -23.02
CA ILE A 244 4.35 -0.24 -22.01
C ILE A 244 4.41 -0.83 -20.60
N VAL A 245 3.72 -1.96 -20.36
CA VAL A 245 3.75 -2.68 -19.08
C VAL A 245 5.17 -3.16 -18.72
N GLN A 246 5.91 -3.68 -19.69
CA GLN A 246 7.31 -4.10 -19.52
C GLN A 246 8.31 -2.92 -19.48
N GLY A 247 7.86 -1.68 -19.72
CA GLY A 247 8.75 -0.51 -19.79
C GLY A 247 9.76 -0.53 -20.94
N LYS A 248 9.53 -1.33 -21.99
CA LYS A 248 10.42 -1.41 -23.16
C LYS A 248 10.40 -0.15 -24.03
N VAL A 249 9.36 0.65 -23.91
CA VAL A 249 9.12 1.88 -24.67
C VAL A 249 8.74 3.00 -23.71
N THR A 250 9.23 4.22 -23.97
CA THR A 250 8.78 5.42 -23.28
C THR A 250 7.50 5.95 -23.96
N PRO A 251 6.36 5.99 -23.26
CA PRO A 251 5.07 6.39 -23.82
C PRO A 251 4.93 7.91 -23.98
N ASP A 252 3.94 8.34 -24.77
CA ASP A 252 3.42 9.70 -24.64
C ASP A 252 2.68 9.83 -23.31
N HIS A 253 2.69 11.02 -22.70
CA HIS A 253 2.04 11.30 -21.41
C HIS A 253 1.03 12.43 -21.55
N TYR A 254 -0.17 12.22 -21.02
CA TYR A 254 -1.27 13.17 -21.03
C TYR A 254 -1.80 13.36 -19.61
N GLU A 255 -1.99 14.61 -19.17
CA GLU A 255 -2.68 14.95 -17.91
C GLU A 255 -4.00 15.64 -18.25
N ILE A 256 -5.08 15.17 -17.66
CA ILE A 256 -6.44 15.64 -17.94
C ILE A 256 -7.08 16.08 -16.62
N ASP A 257 -7.73 17.23 -16.60
CA ASP A 257 -8.55 17.65 -15.46
C ASP A 257 -9.81 16.79 -15.38
N LYS A 258 -10.02 16.08 -14.27
CA LYS A 258 -11.08 15.08 -14.11
C LYS A 258 -12.49 15.71 -14.13
N ARG A 259 -12.62 16.98 -13.79
CA ARG A 259 -13.91 17.69 -13.72
C ARG A 259 -14.34 18.17 -15.09
N SER A 260 -13.47 18.92 -15.77
CA SER A 260 -13.72 19.58 -17.06
C SER A 260 -13.36 18.71 -18.27
N LEU A 261 -12.56 17.66 -18.08
CA LEU A 261 -11.97 16.82 -19.13
C LEU A 261 -11.01 17.56 -20.08
N VAL A 262 -10.56 18.75 -19.69
CA VAL A 262 -9.57 19.52 -20.45
C VAL A 262 -8.19 18.87 -20.30
N ILE A 263 -7.48 18.70 -21.42
CA ILE A 263 -6.10 18.21 -21.43
C ILE A 263 -5.19 19.33 -20.92
N ILE A 264 -4.65 19.17 -19.72
CA ILE A 264 -3.77 20.13 -19.03
C ILE A 264 -2.35 20.07 -19.64
N LYS A 265 -1.87 18.88 -19.98
CA LYS A 265 -0.49 18.65 -20.41
C LYS A 265 -0.38 17.52 -21.42
N LYS A 266 0.53 17.68 -22.38
CA LYS A 266 0.93 16.65 -23.35
C LYS A 266 2.45 16.59 -23.45
N GLU A 267 3.02 15.41 -23.28
CA GLU A 267 4.44 15.15 -23.56
C GLU A 267 4.55 14.06 -24.62
N ILE A 268 5.06 14.42 -25.79
CA ILE A 268 5.18 13.49 -26.92
C ILE A 268 6.60 12.92 -26.95
N LYS A 269 6.71 11.60 -26.91
CA LYS A 269 8.01 10.89 -26.87
C LYS A 269 8.26 10.15 -28.18
N THR A 270 9.51 10.06 -28.61
CA THR A 270 9.82 9.31 -29.84
C THR A 270 9.82 7.81 -29.58
N GLN A 271 8.90 7.08 -30.20
CA GLN A 271 8.83 5.61 -30.14
C GLN A 271 9.53 4.98 -31.35
N LYS A 272 10.60 4.21 -31.11
CA LYS A 272 11.40 3.59 -32.19
C LYS A 272 10.86 2.22 -32.62
N ILE A 273 10.25 1.49 -31.71
CA ILE A 273 9.78 0.11 -31.89
C ILE A 273 8.35 -0.05 -31.39
N LYS A 274 7.59 -0.97 -31.99
CA LYS A 274 6.28 -1.41 -31.50
C LYS A 274 6.20 -2.92 -31.58
N LEU A 275 5.39 -3.51 -30.70
CA LEU A 275 4.98 -4.90 -30.81
C LEU A 275 3.73 -4.96 -31.69
N MET A 276 3.77 -5.78 -32.73
CA MET A 276 2.61 -6.05 -33.56
C MET A 276 2.58 -7.51 -33.97
N LYS A 277 1.38 -7.99 -34.21
CA LYS A 277 1.16 -9.30 -34.77
C LYS A 277 1.66 -9.37 -36.21
N VAL A 278 2.41 -10.41 -36.51
CA VAL A 278 2.83 -10.82 -37.86
C VAL A 278 2.57 -12.32 -37.99
N GLY A 279 1.56 -12.70 -38.77
CA GLY A 279 1.06 -14.08 -38.79
C GLY A 279 0.37 -14.44 -37.47
N LEU A 280 0.75 -15.55 -36.83
CA LEU A 280 0.28 -15.94 -35.49
C LEU A 280 1.23 -15.53 -34.36
N SER A 281 2.34 -14.87 -34.69
CA SER A 281 3.39 -14.48 -33.74
C SER A 281 3.43 -12.98 -33.54
N ASP A 282 3.80 -12.54 -32.33
CA ASP A 282 4.12 -11.15 -32.08
C ASP A 282 5.58 -10.86 -32.45
N LYS A 283 5.79 -9.82 -33.25
CA LYS A 283 7.13 -9.38 -33.67
C LYS A 283 7.35 -7.92 -33.35
N GLN A 284 8.59 -7.63 -32.96
CA GLN A 284 9.07 -6.27 -32.81
C GLN A 284 9.30 -5.65 -34.19
N VAL A 285 8.64 -4.52 -34.46
CA VAL A 285 8.77 -3.81 -35.75
C VAL A 285 9.19 -2.36 -35.48
N LYS A 286 10.03 -1.81 -36.36
CA LYS A 286 10.41 -0.39 -36.32
C LYS A 286 9.21 0.47 -36.72
N VAL A 287 8.98 1.54 -35.96
CA VAL A 287 7.81 2.41 -36.16
C VAL A 287 8.06 3.45 -37.25
N GLY A 288 9.31 3.85 -37.49
CA GLY A 288 9.64 4.90 -38.46
C GLY A 288 9.25 6.29 -37.98
N THR A 289 8.88 7.19 -38.91
CA THR A 289 8.59 8.61 -38.61
C THR A 289 7.32 8.82 -37.80
N ILE A 290 6.33 7.93 -37.92
CA ILE A 290 5.06 8.04 -37.16
C ILE A 290 5.29 7.93 -35.65
N GLY A 291 6.39 7.31 -35.21
CA GLY A 291 6.74 7.19 -33.80
C GLY A 291 7.12 8.51 -33.14
N LYS A 292 7.45 9.54 -33.93
CA LYS A 292 7.70 10.91 -33.45
C LYS A 292 6.42 11.72 -33.26
N LYS A 293 5.31 11.30 -33.86
CA LYS A 293 4.01 11.99 -33.76
C LYS A 293 3.28 11.62 -32.47
N GLN A 294 2.30 12.43 -32.10
CA GLN A 294 1.34 12.17 -31.01
C GLN A 294 0.59 10.85 -31.29
N LYS A 295 0.49 9.97 -30.28
CA LYS A 295 -0.06 8.61 -30.46
C LYS A 295 -1.58 8.61 -30.42
N LEU A 296 -2.20 9.43 -29.56
CA LEU A 296 -3.64 9.56 -29.43
C LEU A 296 -4.11 10.91 -29.97
N THR A 297 -5.25 10.97 -30.65
CA THR A 297 -5.91 12.25 -30.90
C THR A 297 -6.52 12.78 -29.61
N ASP A 298 -6.80 14.07 -29.54
CA ASP A 298 -7.39 14.69 -28.35
C ASP A 298 -8.77 14.08 -28.02
N GLU A 299 -9.55 13.75 -29.05
CA GLU A 299 -10.82 13.02 -28.91
C GLU A 299 -10.64 11.63 -28.27
N GLU A 300 -9.60 10.89 -28.68
CA GLU A 300 -9.29 9.58 -28.09
C GLU A 300 -8.86 9.73 -26.63
N VAL A 301 -8.06 10.75 -26.29
CA VAL A 301 -7.66 11.05 -24.90
C VAL A 301 -8.87 11.33 -24.03
N ILE A 302 -9.81 12.17 -24.50
CA ILE A 302 -11.04 12.49 -23.76
C ILE A 302 -11.92 11.25 -23.61
N LYS A 303 -12.06 10.44 -24.67
CA LYS A 303 -12.84 9.19 -24.63
C LYS A 303 -12.29 8.23 -23.58
N ILE A 304 -10.97 8.06 -23.50
CA ILE A 304 -10.33 7.24 -22.46
C ILE A 304 -10.57 7.84 -21.08
N ALA A 305 -10.41 9.16 -20.92
CA ALA A 305 -10.60 9.83 -19.63
C ALA A 305 -12.05 9.69 -19.11
N LEU A 306 -13.06 9.75 -19.99
CA LEU A 306 -14.45 9.49 -19.65
C LEU A 306 -14.64 8.07 -19.12
N THR A 307 -14.13 7.07 -19.84
CA THR A 307 -14.21 5.67 -19.40
C THR A 307 -13.47 5.44 -18.08
N VAL A 308 -12.29 6.06 -17.88
CA VAL A 308 -11.55 5.98 -16.61
C VAL A 308 -12.38 6.51 -15.44
N LYS A 309 -13.10 7.63 -15.63
CA LYS A 309 -13.98 8.22 -14.63
C LYS A 309 -15.18 7.31 -14.31
N GLU A 310 -15.75 6.64 -15.32
CA GLU A 310 -16.82 5.65 -15.12
C GLU A 310 -16.34 4.45 -14.31
N ILE A 311 -15.14 3.94 -14.61
CA ILE A 311 -14.55 2.82 -13.87
C ILE A 311 -14.25 3.22 -12.42
N GLU A 312 -13.62 4.38 -12.17
CA GLU A 312 -13.39 4.88 -10.81
C GLU A 312 -14.69 5.03 -10.02
N LYS A 313 -15.75 5.56 -10.66
CA LYS A 313 -17.08 5.68 -10.05
C LYS A 313 -17.68 4.32 -9.69
N HIS A 314 -17.49 3.30 -10.52
CA HIS A 314 -18.00 1.96 -10.29
C HIS A 314 -17.33 1.28 -9.08
N TYR A 315 -16.01 1.41 -8.95
CA TYR A 315 -15.25 0.80 -7.86
C TYR A 315 -15.18 1.63 -6.58
N TYR A 316 -15.48 2.94 -6.63
CA TYR A 316 -15.42 3.89 -5.50
C TYR A 316 -14.01 4.19 -4.95
N PHE A 317 -12.96 3.70 -5.59
CA PHE A 317 -11.57 4.03 -5.27
C PHE A 317 -10.73 4.17 -6.55
N PRO A 318 -9.58 4.88 -6.49
CA PRO A 318 -8.77 5.11 -7.67
C PRO A 318 -8.21 3.82 -8.30
N GLN A 319 -8.31 3.76 -9.62
CA GLN A 319 -7.94 2.64 -10.48
C GLN A 319 -6.71 2.92 -11.35
N ASP A 320 -5.90 1.88 -11.52
CA ASP A 320 -4.90 1.67 -12.57
C ASP A 320 -5.52 0.78 -13.66
N ILE A 321 -5.60 1.29 -14.88
CA ILE A 321 -6.40 0.74 -15.97
C ILE A 321 -5.53 0.52 -17.19
N GLU A 322 -5.50 -0.70 -17.72
CA GLU A 322 -4.91 -1.02 -19.01
C GLU A 322 -5.98 -0.94 -20.11
N TRP A 323 -5.63 -0.31 -21.23
CA TRP A 323 -6.56 -0.10 -22.33
C TRP A 323 -5.91 -0.31 -23.70
N ALA A 324 -6.76 -0.62 -24.68
CA ALA A 324 -6.38 -0.93 -26.05
C ALA A 324 -7.39 -0.32 -27.03
N ILE A 325 -6.92 0.22 -28.16
CA ILE A 325 -7.77 0.73 -29.24
C ILE A 325 -7.58 -0.13 -30.50
N GLU A 326 -8.69 -0.69 -30.97
CA GLU A 326 -8.80 -1.43 -32.22
C GLU A 326 -9.95 -0.84 -33.04
N LYS A 327 -9.67 -0.44 -34.30
CA LYS A 327 -10.68 0.12 -35.22
C LYS A 327 -11.55 1.23 -34.58
N ASN A 328 -10.93 2.19 -33.89
CA ASN A 328 -11.55 3.32 -33.16
C ASN A 328 -12.42 2.94 -31.96
N ARG A 329 -12.44 1.67 -31.59
CA ARG A 329 -13.09 1.19 -30.39
C ARG A 329 -12.10 1.05 -29.25
N LEU A 330 -12.45 1.68 -28.12
CA LEU A 330 -11.72 1.54 -26.87
C LEU A 330 -12.13 0.22 -26.21
N TYR A 331 -11.13 -0.49 -25.70
CA TYR A 331 -11.30 -1.67 -24.88
C TYR A 331 -10.51 -1.53 -23.58
N ILE A 332 -11.09 -2.01 -22.47
CA ILE A 332 -10.44 -2.08 -21.16
C ILE A 332 -9.97 -3.51 -20.93
N THR A 333 -8.66 -3.72 -20.86
CA THR A 333 -8.06 -5.05 -20.76
C THR A 333 -7.80 -5.47 -19.31
N GLN A 334 -7.68 -4.50 -18.40
CA GLN A 334 -7.50 -4.73 -16.97
C GLN A 334 -7.83 -3.46 -16.17
N SER A 335 -8.32 -3.63 -14.93
CA SER A 335 -8.45 -2.55 -13.94
C SER A 335 -8.04 -3.10 -12.57
N ARG A 336 -7.38 -2.30 -11.73
CA ARG A 336 -7.05 -2.67 -10.35
C ARG A 336 -6.94 -1.44 -9.44
N PRO A 337 -7.14 -1.57 -8.12
CA PRO A 337 -6.88 -0.49 -7.17
C PRO A 337 -5.45 0.05 -7.31
N ILE A 338 -5.31 1.37 -7.26
CA ILE A 338 -3.99 1.99 -7.01
C ILE A 338 -3.70 1.81 -5.52
N THR A 339 -2.71 0.98 -5.18
CA THR A 339 -2.30 0.70 -3.80
C THR A 339 -1.25 1.69 -3.27
N THR A 340 -0.67 2.52 -4.13
CA THR A 340 0.40 3.47 -3.81
C THR A 340 -0.09 4.85 -3.35
N ILE A 341 -1.40 5.02 -3.15
CA ILE A 341 -2.00 6.30 -2.76
C ILE A 341 -1.63 6.63 -1.32
N LYS A 342 -0.69 7.56 -1.12
CA LYS A 342 -0.58 8.28 0.15
C LYS A 342 -1.68 9.33 0.16
N ASN A 343 -2.68 9.19 1.04
CA ASN A 343 -3.79 10.13 1.17
C ASN A 343 -3.31 11.51 1.68
N SER A 344 -2.84 12.37 0.77
CA SER A 344 -2.66 13.80 1.02
C SER A 344 -3.82 14.60 0.40
N PRO A 345 -4.44 15.56 1.11
CA PRO A 345 -5.51 16.39 0.55
C PRO A 345 -4.95 17.51 -0.36
N ILE A 346 -5.42 17.56 -1.61
CA ILE A 346 -5.13 18.64 -2.57
C ILE A 346 -6.08 19.80 -2.32
N SER A 347 -5.51 20.98 -2.08
CA SER A 347 -6.16 22.27 -2.29
C SER A 347 -5.84 22.74 -3.71
N ASN A 348 -6.88 22.99 -4.51
CA ASN A 348 -6.77 23.53 -5.86
C ASN A 348 -6.17 24.94 -5.82
N ASN A 349 -4.98 25.13 -6.42
CA ASN A 349 -4.76 26.15 -7.46
C ASN A 349 -3.27 26.24 -7.86
N GLN A 350 -3.09 26.40 -9.18
CA GLN A 350 -1.96 26.95 -9.93
C GLN A 350 -0.79 26.03 -10.33
N PHE A 351 -0.46 26.18 -11.61
CA PHE A 351 0.49 25.47 -12.46
C PHE A 351 1.92 25.40 -11.90
N PRO A 352 2.69 24.33 -12.20
CA PRO A 352 4.00 24.12 -11.61
C PRO A 352 5.03 25.07 -12.23
N ASN A 353 5.45 26.06 -11.45
CA ASN A 353 6.69 26.79 -11.73
C ASN A 353 7.88 25.88 -11.41
N LYS A 354 8.76 25.72 -12.41
CA LYS A 354 10.08 25.08 -12.29
C LYS A 354 10.83 25.64 -11.08
N SER A 355 11.21 24.80 -10.13
CA SER A 355 12.13 25.18 -9.06
C SER A 355 13.54 25.36 -9.66
N PRO A 356 14.19 26.53 -9.53
CA PRO A 356 15.57 26.70 -9.94
C PRO A 356 16.48 26.10 -8.86
N ILE A 357 17.46 25.32 -9.30
CA ILE A 357 18.51 24.82 -8.42
C ILE A 357 19.49 25.96 -8.12
N SER A 358 19.83 26.09 -6.85
CA SER A 358 20.91 26.95 -6.35
C SER A 358 22.26 26.33 -6.71
N ASN A 359 22.59 26.40 -7.99
CA ASN A 359 23.91 26.34 -8.61
C ASN A 359 23.64 26.36 -10.12
N ASN A 360 24.43 27.10 -10.89
CA ASN A 360 24.39 27.14 -12.36
C ASN A 360 24.71 25.78 -13.04
N GLN A 361 24.38 24.65 -12.42
CA GLN A 361 24.59 23.31 -12.94
C GLN A 361 23.30 22.81 -13.58
N PHE A 362 23.31 22.74 -14.91
CA PHE A 362 22.27 22.09 -15.67
C PHE A 362 22.23 20.58 -15.38
N PRO A 363 21.04 19.94 -15.35
CA PRO A 363 20.96 18.50 -15.22
C PRO A 363 21.72 17.84 -16.37
N ILE A 364 22.56 16.86 -16.04
CA ILE A 364 23.29 16.08 -17.05
C ILE A 364 22.35 15.18 -17.85
N LEU A 365 21.21 14.81 -17.25
CA LEU A 365 20.14 14.04 -17.85
C LEU A 365 18.79 14.42 -17.27
N ILE A 366 17.76 14.35 -18.12
CA ILE A 366 16.37 14.54 -17.74
C ILE A 366 15.60 13.31 -18.22
N GLY A 367 14.83 12.71 -17.32
CA GLY A 367 13.88 11.64 -17.60
C GLY A 367 12.49 12.00 -17.09
N SER A 368 11.61 11.00 -17.06
CA SER A 368 10.28 11.11 -16.47
C SER A 368 10.38 10.94 -14.94
N PRO A 369 9.72 11.79 -14.15
CA PRO A 369 9.67 11.64 -12.69
C PRO A 369 8.85 10.40 -12.33
N ALA A 370 9.51 9.44 -11.70
CA ALA A 370 8.94 8.12 -11.45
C ALA A 370 8.53 7.96 -9.99
N SER A 371 9.43 8.23 -9.05
CA SER A 371 9.18 8.16 -7.62
C SER A 371 9.78 9.39 -6.93
N PRO A 372 9.00 10.14 -6.14
CA PRO A 372 9.43 11.41 -5.57
C PRO A 372 10.56 11.23 -4.54
N GLY A 373 11.33 12.30 -4.35
CA GLY A 373 12.46 12.34 -3.41
C GLY A 373 13.79 12.64 -4.08
N VAL A 374 14.84 12.77 -3.28
CA VAL A 374 16.21 13.03 -3.77
C VAL A 374 17.16 11.99 -3.19
N GLY A 375 17.87 11.28 -4.06
CA GLY A 375 18.91 10.34 -3.66
C GLY A 375 20.26 10.74 -4.24
N VAL A 376 21.33 10.48 -3.47
CA VAL A 376 22.71 10.81 -3.84
C VAL A 376 23.59 9.60 -3.59
N GLY A 377 24.45 9.27 -4.56
CA GLY A 377 25.36 8.15 -4.42
C GLY A 377 26.23 7.92 -5.66
N PRO A 378 27.20 7.01 -5.57
CA PRO A 378 27.99 6.57 -6.72
C PRO A 378 27.13 5.73 -7.66
N VAL A 379 27.29 5.96 -8.96
CA VAL A 379 26.59 5.21 -10.01
C VAL A 379 27.11 3.78 -10.10
N LYS A 380 26.20 2.81 -10.05
CA LYS A 380 26.48 1.41 -10.36
C LYS A 380 25.60 0.93 -11.50
N HIS A 381 26.25 0.47 -12.57
CA HIS A 381 25.54 -0.12 -13.71
C HIS A 381 25.15 -1.55 -13.44
N ILE A 382 23.93 -1.89 -13.84
CA ILE A 382 23.43 -3.24 -13.83
C ILE A 382 22.67 -3.52 -15.13
N PHE A 383 23.16 -4.50 -15.89
CA PHE A 383 22.58 -4.86 -17.20
C PHE A 383 21.76 -6.15 -17.13
N SER A 384 21.93 -6.93 -16.06
CA SER A 384 21.20 -8.19 -15.84
C SER A 384 20.89 -8.41 -14.35
N PRO A 385 19.83 -9.18 -14.00
CA PRO A 385 19.55 -9.56 -12.61
C PRO A 385 20.67 -10.37 -11.95
N LYS A 386 21.58 -10.97 -12.71
CA LYS A 386 22.72 -11.72 -12.17
C LYS A 386 23.76 -10.82 -11.49
N GLU A 387 23.64 -9.51 -11.67
CA GLU A 387 24.59 -8.52 -11.18
C GLU A 387 24.04 -7.75 -9.97
N ILE A 388 22.94 -8.20 -9.35
CA ILE A 388 22.29 -7.55 -8.20
C ILE A 388 23.23 -7.35 -7.01
N ASP A 389 24.24 -8.19 -6.86
CA ASP A 389 25.25 -8.10 -5.79
C ASP A 389 26.23 -6.93 -5.97
N LYS A 390 26.27 -6.31 -7.15
CA LYS A 390 27.07 -5.10 -7.38
C LYS A 390 26.53 -3.87 -6.65
N ILE A 391 25.23 -3.87 -6.30
CA ILE A 391 24.56 -2.75 -5.64
C ILE A 391 24.71 -2.86 -4.12
N LYS A 392 25.28 -1.83 -3.51
CA LYS A 392 25.42 -1.67 -2.06
C LYS A 392 24.49 -0.55 -1.54
N PRO A 393 24.15 -0.58 -0.23
CA PRO A 393 23.45 0.52 0.42
C PRO A 393 24.12 1.87 0.14
N GLY A 394 23.36 2.81 -0.42
CA GLY A 394 23.85 4.15 -0.77
C GLY A 394 24.20 4.36 -2.24
N ASP A 395 24.22 3.32 -3.07
CA ASP A 395 24.53 3.43 -4.51
C ASP A 395 23.34 3.99 -5.32
N VAL A 396 23.63 4.68 -6.43
CA VAL A 396 22.63 5.02 -7.45
C VAL A 396 22.64 3.93 -8.52
N MET A 397 21.56 3.18 -8.60
CA MET A 397 21.42 2.08 -9.54
C MET A 397 21.03 2.62 -10.93
N VAL A 398 21.81 2.30 -11.95
CA VAL A 398 21.56 2.70 -13.35
C VAL A 398 21.39 1.46 -14.23
N ALA A 399 20.27 1.35 -14.93
CA ALA A 399 19.96 0.20 -15.78
C ALA A 399 19.25 0.61 -17.09
N PRO A 400 19.32 -0.19 -18.18
CA PRO A 400 18.50 0.06 -19.36
C PRO A 400 16.99 -0.02 -19.06
N GLN A 401 16.59 -1.00 -18.26
CA GLN A 401 15.24 -1.27 -17.78
C GLN A 401 15.32 -2.21 -16.56
N THR A 402 14.22 -2.35 -15.80
CA THR A 402 14.14 -3.30 -14.67
C THR A 402 12.98 -4.27 -14.84
N ASN A 403 13.07 -5.43 -14.20
CA ASN A 403 11.99 -6.41 -14.02
C ASN A 403 11.95 -6.85 -12.53
N PRO A 404 11.01 -7.72 -12.12
CA PRO A 404 10.88 -8.14 -10.71
C PRO A 404 12.14 -8.74 -10.08
N ASP A 405 13.05 -9.30 -10.89
CA ASP A 405 14.28 -9.94 -10.38
C ASP A 405 15.29 -8.89 -9.87
N TYR A 406 15.13 -7.61 -10.22
CA TYR A 406 15.96 -6.52 -9.72
C TYR A 406 15.56 -6.01 -8.34
N VAL A 407 14.38 -6.39 -7.81
CA VAL A 407 13.85 -5.88 -6.54
C VAL A 407 14.84 -5.96 -5.37
N PRO A 408 15.60 -7.06 -5.17
CA PRO A 408 16.60 -7.13 -4.11
C PRO A 408 17.69 -6.06 -4.20
N ALA A 409 18.13 -5.71 -5.42
CA ALA A 409 19.08 -4.62 -5.65
C ALA A 409 18.42 -3.25 -5.49
N MET A 410 17.19 -3.09 -6.00
CA MET A 410 16.43 -1.84 -5.87
C MET A 410 16.29 -1.42 -4.42
N LYS A 411 15.98 -2.35 -3.50
CA LYS A 411 15.87 -2.08 -2.05
C LYS A 411 17.15 -1.52 -1.40
N LYS A 412 18.31 -1.80 -1.98
CA LYS A 412 19.61 -1.31 -1.47
C LYS A 412 19.98 0.07 -2.03
N ALA A 413 19.40 0.48 -3.15
CA ALA A 413 19.79 1.69 -3.85
C ALA A 413 19.30 2.97 -3.15
N ALA A 414 20.12 4.03 -3.16
CA ALA A 414 19.73 5.37 -2.72
C ALA A 414 18.85 6.10 -3.74
N ALA A 415 19.00 5.78 -5.02
CA ALA A 415 18.11 6.21 -6.10
C ALA A 415 18.22 5.26 -7.31
N ILE A 416 17.22 5.31 -8.19
CA ILE A 416 17.13 4.45 -9.37
C ILE A 416 16.99 5.29 -10.64
N VAL A 417 17.79 4.99 -11.65
CA VAL A 417 17.71 5.61 -12.97
C VAL A 417 17.57 4.53 -14.04
N THR A 418 16.54 4.64 -14.89
CA THR A 418 16.40 3.77 -16.07
C THR A 418 16.37 4.53 -17.39
N GLU A 419 16.97 3.96 -18.44
CA GLU A 419 16.94 4.55 -19.78
C GLU A 419 15.56 4.49 -20.44
N LYS A 420 14.82 3.42 -20.14
CA LYS A 420 13.50 3.15 -20.70
C LYS A 420 12.46 3.06 -19.57
N GLY A 421 11.20 3.22 -19.95
CA GLY A 421 10.05 3.16 -19.06
C GLY A 421 9.33 4.49 -18.92
N GLY A 422 8.00 4.43 -18.78
CA GLY A 422 7.16 5.57 -18.38
C GLY A 422 7.01 5.65 -16.86
N ARG A 423 6.21 6.60 -16.38
CA ARG A 423 5.89 6.76 -14.94
C ARG A 423 5.13 5.55 -14.38
N THR A 424 4.81 4.60 -15.23
CA THR A 424 3.99 3.41 -14.97
C THR A 424 4.79 2.12 -15.13
N SER A 425 6.07 2.23 -15.52
CA SER A 425 6.95 1.09 -15.67
C SER A 425 7.20 0.37 -14.35
N HIS A 426 7.62 -0.89 -14.41
CA HIS A 426 8.05 -1.67 -13.24
C HIS A 426 8.97 -0.88 -12.31
N ALA A 427 9.98 -0.19 -12.88
CA ALA A 427 10.91 0.65 -12.13
C ALA A 427 10.17 1.73 -11.33
N ALA A 428 9.20 2.41 -11.95
CA ALA A 428 8.44 3.47 -11.31
C ALA A 428 7.54 2.97 -10.19
N ILE A 429 6.79 1.89 -10.42
CA ILE A 429 5.84 1.32 -9.45
C ILE A 429 6.58 0.84 -8.20
N VAL A 430 7.57 -0.05 -8.38
CA VAL A 430 8.32 -0.64 -7.26
C VAL A 430 9.09 0.43 -6.50
N SER A 431 9.67 1.42 -7.19
CA SER A 431 10.38 2.51 -6.50
C SER A 431 9.45 3.34 -5.62
N ARG A 432 8.18 3.54 -6.01
CA ARG A 432 7.18 4.23 -5.16
C ARG A 432 6.80 3.40 -3.95
N GLU A 433 6.57 2.10 -4.14
CA GLU A 433 6.24 1.16 -3.05
C GLU A 433 7.36 1.11 -2.01
N LEU A 434 8.62 1.14 -2.46
CA LEU A 434 9.80 1.14 -1.60
C LEU A 434 10.18 2.54 -1.08
N GLY A 435 9.54 3.61 -1.56
CA GLY A 435 9.86 5.00 -1.20
C GLY A 435 11.24 5.47 -1.67
N ILE A 436 11.79 4.87 -2.73
CA ILE A 436 13.12 5.16 -3.26
C ILE A 436 12.97 6.18 -4.41
N PRO A 437 13.74 7.28 -4.42
CA PRO A 437 13.73 8.25 -5.51
C PRO A 437 14.07 7.61 -6.86
N ALA A 438 13.27 7.89 -7.90
CA ALA A 438 13.50 7.29 -9.21
C ALA A 438 13.18 8.20 -10.40
N VAL A 439 14.02 8.11 -11.44
CA VAL A 439 13.85 8.76 -12.74
C VAL A 439 13.91 7.68 -13.83
N VAL A 440 12.87 7.60 -14.66
CA VAL A 440 12.74 6.57 -15.70
C VAL A 440 12.67 7.21 -17.08
N GLY A 441 13.05 6.50 -18.13
CA GLY A 441 13.04 7.07 -19.48
C GLY A 441 14.11 8.14 -19.70
N ALA A 442 15.21 8.11 -18.95
CA ALA A 442 16.36 9.00 -19.11
C ALA A 442 17.25 8.49 -20.26
N ASP A 443 16.95 8.93 -21.49
CA ASP A 443 17.62 8.42 -22.69
C ASP A 443 19.15 8.56 -22.60
N ARG A 444 19.86 7.46 -22.89
CA ARG A 444 21.34 7.32 -22.79
C ARG A 444 21.93 7.37 -21.38
N ALA A 445 21.15 7.15 -20.32
CA ALA A 445 21.64 7.10 -18.94
C ALA A 445 22.83 6.16 -18.73
N THR A 446 22.83 4.97 -19.30
CA THR A 446 23.92 3.99 -19.14
C THR A 446 25.22 4.39 -19.84
N LYS A 447 25.16 5.38 -20.74
CA LYS A 447 26.33 5.91 -21.46
C LYS A 447 26.88 7.18 -20.83
N ILE A 448 26.01 8.04 -20.33
CA ILE A 448 26.36 9.37 -19.81
C ILE A 448 26.76 9.29 -18.34
N LEU A 449 26.06 8.49 -17.54
CA LEU A 449 26.40 8.24 -16.14
C LEU A 449 27.53 7.21 -16.13
N LYS A 450 28.72 7.56 -15.65
CA LYS A 450 29.87 6.64 -15.62
C LYS A 450 29.88 5.84 -14.32
N GLN A 451 30.48 4.65 -14.33
CA GLN A 451 30.66 3.85 -13.13
C GLN A 451 31.35 4.67 -12.02
N ASP A 452 30.85 4.56 -10.79
CA ASP A 452 31.32 5.25 -9.58
C ASP A 452 31.22 6.78 -9.61
N MET A 453 30.59 7.34 -10.64
CA MET A 453 30.28 8.76 -10.71
C MET A 453 29.28 9.13 -9.62
N ILE A 454 29.62 10.06 -8.74
CA ILE A 454 28.66 10.61 -7.79
C ILE A 454 27.62 11.42 -8.55
N VAL A 455 26.34 11.10 -8.35
CA VAL A 455 25.21 11.81 -8.95
C VAL A 455 24.14 12.11 -7.92
N THR A 456 23.36 13.14 -8.19
CA THR A 456 22.14 13.48 -7.45
C THR A 456 20.95 13.24 -8.35
N VAL A 457 20.00 12.44 -7.90
CA VAL A 457 18.78 12.08 -8.63
C VAL A 457 17.59 12.74 -7.95
N ASN A 458 16.93 13.68 -8.63
CA ASN A 458 15.67 14.27 -8.19
C ASN A 458 14.51 13.54 -8.88
N GLY A 459 13.92 12.58 -8.18
CA GLY A 459 12.84 11.75 -8.70
C GLY A 459 11.49 12.47 -8.83
N GLU A 460 11.31 13.62 -8.18
CA GLU A 460 10.11 14.46 -8.28
C GLU A 460 10.12 15.31 -9.56
N ALA A 461 11.28 15.89 -9.92
CA ALA A 461 11.43 16.70 -11.13
C ALA A 461 11.83 15.88 -12.36
N GLY A 462 12.34 14.65 -12.19
CA GLY A 462 12.86 13.84 -13.30
C GLY A 462 14.28 14.23 -13.70
N GLU A 463 15.07 14.83 -12.81
CA GLU A 463 16.35 15.46 -13.13
C GLU A 463 17.53 14.74 -12.48
N ILE A 464 18.64 14.65 -13.19
CA ILE A 464 19.87 13.99 -12.72
C ILE A 464 21.04 14.97 -12.85
N TYR A 465 21.79 15.15 -11.77
CA TYR A 465 22.91 16.08 -11.68
C TYR A 465 24.22 15.36 -11.43
N LYS A 466 25.32 15.91 -11.94
CA LYS A 466 26.67 15.45 -11.61
C LYS A 466 27.08 15.97 -10.24
N GLY A 467 27.62 15.09 -9.40
CA GLY A 467 28.07 15.41 -8.05
C GLY A 467 26.94 15.43 -7.02
N LYS A 468 27.30 15.80 -5.79
CA LYS A 468 26.37 16.02 -4.69
C LYS A 468 25.81 17.43 -4.79
N VAL A 469 24.67 17.57 -5.46
CA VAL A 469 23.97 18.85 -5.58
C VAL A 469 23.04 18.98 -4.38
N ILE A 470 23.20 20.08 -3.65
CA ILE A 470 22.24 20.48 -2.61
C ILE A 470 21.00 20.94 -3.36
N VAL A 471 19.99 20.07 -3.45
CA VAL A 471 18.66 20.52 -3.86
C VAL A 471 18.15 21.38 -2.72
N ASN A 472 18.31 22.69 -2.84
CA ASN A 472 17.52 23.62 -2.04
C ASN A 472 16.07 23.24 -2.31
N LYS A 473 15.39 22.68 -1.29
CA LYS A 473 13.92 22.69 -1.27
C LYS A 473 13.50 24.09 -1.67
N PRO A 474 12.47 24.27 -2.51
CA PRO A 474 12.01 25.60 -2.84
C PRO A 474 11.86 26.35 -1.52
N ALA A 475 12.69 27.39 -1.36
CA ALA A 475 12.33 28.50 -0.52
C ALA A 475 10.98 28.92 -1.08
N LYS A 476 9.89 28.46 -0.46
CA LYS A 476 8.59 29.06 -0.71
C LYS A 476 8.86 30.54 -0.51
N LEU A 477 8.60 31.34 -1.54
CA LEU A 477 8.47 32.78 -1.45
C LEU A 477 7.60 33.08 -0.23
N VAL A 478 8.26 33.29 0.90
CA VAL A 478 7.76 34.05 2.02
C VAL A 478 8.47 35.37 1.82
N ASN A 479 7.92 36.21 0.94
CA ASN A 479 7.85 37.66 1.06
C ASN A 479 7.39 38.29 -0.26
N SER A 480 6.38 39.16 -0.13
CA SER A 480 5.58 39.82 -1.17
C SER A 480 4.68 38.84 -1.96
N LEU A 481 3.37 38.77 -1.78
CA LEU A 481 2.38 39.71 -1.29
C LEU A 481 1.38 38.99 -0.36
N THR A 482 1.21 39.54 0.84
CA THR A 482 0.29 39.17 1.93
C THR A 482 0.63 37.83 2.63
N SER A 483 1.32 37.74 3.78
CA SER A 483 1.44 38.65 4.93
C SER A 483 0.21 39.52 5.22
N LYS A 484 -0.99 38.97 4.99
CA LYS A 484 -1.87 38.88 6.17
C LYS A 484 -1.28 37.72 6.95
N GLN A 485 -0.76 38.02 8.14
CA GLN A 485 -0.29 37.05 9.13
C GLN A 485 -0.98 35.69 8.89
N LYS A 486 -0.22 34.63 8.58
CA LYS A 486 -0.74 33.27 8.78
C LYS A 486 -1.11 33.23 10.25
N LYS A 487 -2.38 33.53 10.56
CA LYS A 487 -2.91 33.41 11.90
C LYS A 487 -2.66 31.96 12.25
N GLN A 488 -1.69 31.72 13.12
CA GLN A 488 -1.53 30.44 13.78
C GLN A 488 -2.91 30.13 14.36
N LEU A 489 -3.62 29.17 13.75
CA LEU A 489 -4.99 28.87 14.13
C LEU A 489 -4.94 28.42 15.58
N LYS A 490 -5.36 29.31 16.48
CA LYS A 490 -5.41 29.02 17.91
C LYS A 490 -6.64 28.17 18.16
N THR A 491 -6.42 26.97 18.67
CA THR A 491 -7.46 26.03 19.09
C THR A 491 -7.43 25.92 20.61
N LEU A 492 -8.57 25.65 21.22
CA LEU A 492 -8.68 25.33 22.66
C LEU A 492 -8.23 23.89 22.91
N THR A 493 -8.70 22.96 22.08
CA THR A 493 -8.21 21.58 22.03
C THR A 493 -6.82 21.56 21.41
N LYS A 494 -5.86 21.00 22.15
CA LYS A 494 -4.46 20.91 21.72
C LYS A 494 -4.29 19.83 20.66
N ILE A 495 -3.39 20.06 19.72
CA ILE A 495 -3.02 19.08 18.70
C ILE A 495 -1.66 18.50 19.05
N TYR A 496 -1.68 17.27 19.52
CA TYR A 496 -0.50 16.48 19.81
C TYR A 496 -0.15 15.56 18.64
N VAL A 497 1.03 14.96 18.72
CA VAL A 497 1.50 13.98 17.72
C VAL A 497 1.81 12.62 18.36
N ASN A 498 1.57 11.56 17.60
CA ASN A 498 2.04 10.21 17.88
C ASN A 498 3.42 10.04 17.23
N LEU A 499 4.45 9.74 18.04
CA LEU A 499 5.83 9.55 17.56
C LEU A 499 6.41 8.23 18.06
N ALA A 500 7.30 7.68 17.25
CA ALA A 500 8.00 6.43 17.55
C ALA A 500 9.47 6.46 17.08
N GLN A 501 9.77 7.21 16.02
CA GLN A 501 11.10 7.27 15.41
C GLN A 501 11.84 8.57 15.81
N PRO A 502 13.07 8.48 16.35
CA PRO A 502 13.84 9.65 16.78
C PRO A 502 14.14 10.64 15.64
N GLU A 503 14.32 10.16 14.41
CA GLU A 503 14.68 10.97 13.23
C GLU A 503 13.59 11.98 12.87
N GLU A 504 12.33 11.65 13.17
CA GLU A 504 11.20 12.53 12.88
C GLU A 504 11.01 13.63 13.95
N ALA A 505 11.49 13.43 15.18
CA ALA A 505 11.20 14.31 16.31
C ALA A 505 11.60 15.78 16.04
N THR A 506 12.80 16.01 15.49
CA THR A 506 13.30 17.36 15.20
C THR A 506 12.52 18.03 14.07
N LYS A 507 12.07 17.25 13.08
CA LYS A 507 11.27 17.76 11.96
C LYS A 507 9.87 18.14 12.44
N VAL A 508 9.23 17.27 13.21
CA VAL A 508 7.85 17.44 13.69
C VAL A 508 7.77 18.53 14.75
N ALA A 509 8.78 18.67 15.61
CA ALA A 509 8.85 19.77 16.57
C ALA A 509 8.77 21.16 15.91
N LYS A 510 9.20 21.31 14.65
CA LYS A 510 9.12 22.59 13.90
C LYS A 510 7.73 22.84 13.28
N MET A 511 6.82 21.87 13.35
CA MET A 511 5.46 22.01 12.85
C MET A 511 4.55 22.69 13.88
N ASN A 512 3.33 23.04 13.49
CA ASN A 512 2.34 23.68 14.37
C ASN A 512 1.67 22.67 15.31
N VAL A 513 2.49 22.08 16.18
CA VAL A 513 2.14 21.00 17.12
C VAL A 513 2.35 21.44 18.57
N ASP A 514 1.43 21.04 19.45
CA ASP A 514 1.40 21.49 20.85
C ASP A 514 2.18 20.57 21.80
N GLY A 515 2.68 19.44 21.31
CA GLY A 515 3.42 18.42 22.09
C GLY A 515 3.31 17.02 21.47
N VAL A 516 3.88 16.03 22.16
CA VAL A 516 3.77 14.61 21.82
C VAL A 516 2.79 13.96 22.80
N GLY A 517 1.67 13.46 22.29
CA GLY A 517 0.59 12.86 23.09
C GLY A 517 0.76 11.36 23.28
N LEU A 518 1.56 10.74 22.41
CA LEU A 518 1.97 9.34 22.52
C LEU A 518 3.37 9.17 21.93
N LEU A 519 4.38 9.02 22.79
CA LEU A 519 5.69 8.51 22.43
C LEU A 519 5.73 7.00 22.72
N ARG A 520 5.87 6.21 21.67
CA ARG A 520 5.94 4.74 21.71
C ARG A 520 7.36 4.25 21.99
N ALA A 521 7.55 3.54 23.11
CA ALA A 521 8.83 2.98 23.53
C ALA A 521 9.28 1.78 22.69
N GLU A 522 8.34 1.13 22.00
CA GLU A 522 8.49 -0.16 21.34
C GLU A 522 9.67 -0.21 20.36
N PHE A 523 9.85 0.83 19.55
CA PHE A 523 10.95 0.91 18.59
C PHE A 523 12.31 1.13 19.28
N ILE A 524 12.33 1.87 20.40
CA ILE A 524 13.56 2.07 21.20
C ILE A 524 13.97 0.73 21.83
N ILE A 525 13.01 -0.02 22.37
CA ILE A 525 13.28 -1.34 22.98
C ILE A 525 13.68 -2.36 21.91
N ALA A 526 13.03 -2.35 20.73
CA ALA A 526 13.40 -3.20 19.61
C ALA A 526 14.83 -2.91 19.10
N ASP A 527 15.23 -1.64 19.04
CA ASP A 527 16.59 -1.22 18.66
C ASP A 527 17.64 -1.63 19.71
N ILE A 528 17.27 -1.61 21.00
CA ILE A 528 18.12 -2.18 22.06
C ILE A 528 18.34 -3.68 21.82
N GLY A 529 17.33 -4.39 21.29
CA GLY A 529 17.45 -5.73 20.70
C GLY A 529 17.65 -6.90 21.69
N VAL A 530 17.66 -6.61 22.99
CA VAL A 530 17.92 -7.59 24.05
C VAL A 530 16.85 -7.48 25.12
N HIS A 531 16.37 -8.62 25.62
CA HIS A 531 15.34 -8.67 26.64
C HIS A 531 15.79 -7.97 27.94
N PRO A 532 14.99 -7.08 28.57
CA PRO A 532 15.39 -6.35 29.78
C PRO A 532 15.86 -7.24 30.95
N LYS A 533 15.21 -8.38 31.18
CA LYS A 533 15.64 -9.36 32.21
C LYS A 533 17.05 -9.90 31.98
N GLU A 534 17.53 -9.90 30.73
CA GLU A 534 18.88 -10.35 30.42
C GLU A 534 19.94 -9.31 30.79
N PHE A 535 19.60 -8.01 30.77
CA PHE A 535 20.47 -6.98 31.36
C PHE A 535 20.57 -7.14 32.87
N ILE A 536 19.45 -7.42 33.55
CA ILE A 536 19.40 -7.63 35.00
C ILE A 536 20.23 -8.86 35.39
N LYS A 537 20.00 -10.00 34.73
CA LYS A 537 20.77 -11.23 34.97
C LYS A 537 22.28 -11.02 34.84
N ASN A 538 22.70 -10.20 33.88
CA ASN A 538 24.10 -9.90 33.62
C ASN A 538 24.65 -8.69 34.40
N LYS A 539 23.87 -8.10 35.34
CA LYS A 539 24.23 -6.88 36.09
C LYS A 539 24.64 -5.70 35.20
N LYS A 540 23.91 -5.52 34.09
CA LYS A 540 24.14 -4.50 33.04
C LYS A 540 22.95 -3.54 32.88
N GLU A 541 22.16 -3.35 33.93
CA GLU A 541 20.98 -2.46 33.96
C GLU A 541 21.33 -1.04 33.55
N SER A 542 22.50 -0.54 33.97
CA SER A 542 22.99 0.80 33.61
C SER A 542 23.14 1.00 32.10
N VAL A 543 23.46 -0.05 31.34
CA VAL A 543 23.58 0.01 29.87
C VAL A 543 22.20 0.21 29.25
N PHE A 544 21.18 -0.50 29.73
CA PHE A 544 19.81 -0.34 29.28
C PHE A 544 19.29 1.06 29.62
N ILE A 545 19.44 1.48 30.88
CA ILE A 545 19.01 2.80 31.38
C ILE A 545 19.63 3.93 30.55
N ASN A 546 20.94 3.92 30.35
CA ASN A 546 21.64 4.99 29.62
C ASN A 546 21.27 5.01 28.12
N ARG A 547 20.99 3.85 27.52
CA ARG A 547 20.51 3.78 26.13
C ARG A 547 19.12 4.37 26.01
N LEU A 548 18.18 3.92 26.85
CA LEU A 548 16.82 4.44 26.86
C LEU A 548 16.80 5.95 27.12
N GLU A 549 17.58 6.43 28.09
CA GLU A 549 17.76 7.85 28.37
C GLU A 549 18.22 8.64 27.14
N ARG A 550 19.26 8.15 26.45
CA ARG A 550 19.81 8.80 25.25
C ARG A 550 18.77 8.88 24.13
N GLU A 551 18.02 7.81 23.91
CA GLU A 551 17.00 7.78 22.85
C GLU A 551 15.80 8.68 23.19
N LEU A 552 15.35 8.69 24.44
CA LEU A 552 14.28 9.59 24.91
C LEU A 552 14.68 11.07 24.79
N LEU A 553 15.94 11.43 25.08
CA LEU A 553 16.44 12.81 24.94
C LEU A 553 16.30 13.35 23.51
N LYS A 554 16.36 12.49 22.48
CA LYS A 554 16.14 12.89 21.08
C LYS A 554 14.72 13.40 20.82
N PHE A 555 13.74 12.99 21.62
CA PHE A 555 12.36 13.49 21.56
C PHE A 555 12.15 14.68 22.50
N VAL A 556 12.66 14.58 23.72
CA VAL A 556 12.39 15.56 24.78
C VAL A 556 13.02 16.92 24.45
N GLY A 557 14.25 16.94 23.92
CA GLY A 557 14.98 18.15 23.58
C GLY A 557 14.25 19.02 22.55
N PRO A 558 13.94 18.51 21.33
CA PRO A 558 13.28 19.30 20.29
C PRO A 558 11.89 19.83 20.67
N PHE A 559 11.16 19.12 21.53
CA PHE A 559 9.83 19.53 21.92
C PHE A 559 9.81 20.52 23.09
N SER A 560 10.87 20.61 23.90
CA SER A 560 10.92 21.48 25.07
C SER A 560 10.56 22.94 24.74
N PRO A 561 9.65 23.60 25.51
CA PRO A 561 9.01 23.12 26.75
C PRO A 561 7.69 22.36 26.55
N ARG A 562 7.28 22.06 25.31
CA ARG A 562 6.03 21.34 25.02
C ARG A 562 6.08 19.90 25.56
N PRO A 563 4.96 19.38 26.09
CA PRO A 563 4.91 18.08 26.74
C PRO A 563 5.24 16.95 25.78
N VAL A 564 5.91 15.92 26.31
CA VAL A 564 6.17 14.64 25.67
C VAL A 564 5.66 13.55 26.59
N VAL A 565 4.53 12.93 26.22
CA VAL A 565 3.92 11.84 26.99
C VAL A 565 4.49 10.51 26.52
N TYR A 566 5.42 9.96 27.30
CA TYR A 566 6.03 8.65 27.09
C TYR A 566 5.12 7.56 27.62
N ARG A 567 4.73 6.62 26.75
CA ARG A 567 4.05 5.40 27.17
C ARG A 567 5.10 4.38 27.57
N ALA A 568 5.00 3.86 28.80
CA ALA A 568 5.81 2.73 29.24
C ALA A 568 5.65 1.53 28.29
N THR A 569 6.64 0.65 28.24
CA THR A 569 6.69 -0.41 27.23
C THR A 569 5.45 -1.30 27.26
N ASP A 570 4.72 -1.39 26.15
CA ASP A 570 3.48 -2.18 26.04
C ASP A 570 3.65 -3.43 25.16
N PHE A 571 4.86 -4.02 25.15
CA PHE A 571 5.13 -5.25 24.42
C PHE A 571 4.30 -6.42 24.96
N LYS A 572 3.76 -7.20 24.03
CA LYS A 572 3.15 -8.51 24.25
C LYS A 572 4.25 -9.56 24.49
N THR A 573 3.89 -10.70 25.08
CA THR A 573 4.84 -11.80 25.38
C THR A 573 5.53 -12.33 24.13
N ASN A 574 4.82 -12.42 22.99
CA ASN A 574 5.39 -12.84 21.72
C ASN A 574 6.43 -11.85 21.17
N GLU A 575 6.24 -10.54 21.36
CA GLU A 575 7.19 -9.51 20.94
C GLU A 575 8.46 -9.53 21.80
N TYR A 576 8.31 -9.62 23.14
CA TYR A 576 9.46 -9.81 24.02
C TYR A 576 10.21 -11.12 23.75
N ARG A 577 9.51 -12.21 23.42
CA ARG A 577 10.12 -13.49 23.06
C ARG A 577 11.05 -13.38 21.85
N SER A 578 10.72 -12.51 20.90
CA SER A 578 11.52 -12.28 19.69
C SER A 578 12.81 -11.50 19.95
N LEU A 579 12.99 -10.87 21.12
CA LEU A 579 14.25 -10.24 21.51
C LEU A 579 15.29 -11.29 21.91
N LYS A 580 16.58 -10.94 21.80
CA LYS A 580 17.67 -11.81 22.25
C LYS A 580 17.51 -12.11 23.75
N GLY A 581 17.43 -13.40 24.08
CA GLY A 581 17.20 -13.90 25.45
C GLY A 581 15.73 -13.93 25.89
N GLY A 582 14.79 -13.46 25.07
CA GLY A 582 13.37 -13.38 25.43
C GLY A 582 12.68 -14.73 25.60
N SER A 583 13.08 -15.75 24.83
CA SER A 583 12.49 -17.09 24.90
C SER A 583 12.66 -17.79 26.25
N TYR A 584 13.62 -17.37 27.08
CA TYR A 584 13.82 -17.92 28.42
C TYR A 584 12.85 -17.34 29.45
N TYR A 585 12.30 -16.15 29.20
CA TYR A 585 11.51 -15.41 30.17
C TYR A 585 10.03 -15.31 29.81
N GLU A 586 9.68 -15.49 28.53
CA GLU A 586 8.36 -15.17 28.01
C GLU A 586 7.53 -16.41 27.66
N PRO A 587 6.45 -16.72 28.42
CA PRO A 587 5.61 -17.89 28.20
C PRO A 587 4.73 -17.75 26.95
N LYS A 588 4.50 -18.85 26.22
CA LYS A 588 3.59 -18.85 25.06
C LYS A 588 2.16 -18.61 25.53
N GLU A 589 1.50 -17.62 24.93
CA GLU A 589 0.11 -17.29 25.18
C GLU A 589 -0.69 -17.51 23.91
N GLU A 590 -1.88 -18.09 24.03
CA GLU A 590 -2.82 -18.28 22.92
C GLU A 590 -3.31 -16.92 22.37
N ASN A 591 -3.54 -15.95 23.27
CA ASN A 591 -4.03 -14.62 22.93
C ASN A 591 -3.13 -13.51 23.50
N PRO A 592 -1.95 -13.24 22.91
CA PRO A 592 -1.00 -12.25 23.42
C PRO A 592 -1.57 -10.83 23.53
N MET A 593 -2.62 -10.50 22.76
CA MET A 593 -3.30 -9.20 22.83
C MET A 593 -3.87 -8.91 24.23
N LEU A 594 -4.45 -9.94 24.88
CA LEU A 594 -5.11 -9.83 26.19
C LEU A 594 -4.22 -10.27 27.36
N GLY A 595 -3.04 -10.83 27.04
CA GLY A 595 -2.16 -11.55 27.95
C GLY A 595 -1.24 -10.68 28.83
N TYR A 596 -0.06 -11.21 29.13
CA TYR A 596 0.90 -10.67 30.09
C TYR A 596 1.67 -9.44 29.54
N ARG A 597 1.03 -8.26 29.66
CA ARG A 597 1.53 -6.95 29.19
C ARG A 597 1.06 -5.76 30.04
N GLY A 598 1.59 -4.58 29.73
CA GLY A 598 1.23 -3.29 30.34
C GLY A 598 1.33 -3.27 31.86
N CYS A 599 0.41 -2.55 32.52
CA CYS A 599 0.44 -2.31 33.96
C CYS A 599 0.66 -3.58 34.80
N TYR A 600 -0.05 -4.67 34.48
CA TYR A 600 0.07 -5.93 35.21
C TYR A 600 1.48 -6.54 35.13
N ARG A 601 2.14 -6.44 33.98
CA ARG A 601 3.54 -6.88 33.82
C ARG A 601 4.47 -6.06 34.71
N TYR A 602 4.28 -4.74 34.80
CA TYR A 602 5.16 -3.90 35.62
C TYR A 602 5.08 -4.25 37.11
N LEU A 603 3.91 -4.66 37.59
CA LEU A 603 3.72 -5.10 38.97
C LEU A 603 4.46 -6.42 39.26
N ASN A 604 4.40 -7.37 38.31
CA ASN A 604 5.03 -8.68 38.47
C ASN A 604 6.54 -8.67 38.17
N ASP A 605 6.98 -7.84 37.24
CA ASP A 605 8.37 -7.64 36.84
C ASP A 605 8.87 -6.23 37.20
N THR A 606 8.68 -5.86 38.46
CA THR A 606 9.03 -4.52 38.99
C THR A 606 10.48 -4.09 38.65
N PRO A 607 11.52 -4.95 38.73
CA PRO A 607 12.88 -4.56 38.36
C PRO A 607 13.04 -4.09 36.91
N VAL A 608 12.26 -4.64 35.97
CA VAL A 608 12.28 -4.20 34.56
C VAL A 608 11.70 -2.80 34.44
N PHE A 609 10.56 -2.55 35.08
CA PHE A 609 9.91 -1.24 35.06
C PHE A 609 10.75 -0.16 35.76
N GLN A 610 11.45 -0.51 36.84
CA GLN A 610 12.37 0.40 37.55
C GLN A 610 13.47 0.95 36.63
N MET A 611 13.98 0.18 35.66
CA MET A 611 14.95 0.68 34.69
C MET A 611 14.36 1.78 33.78
N GLU A 612 13.09 1.69 33.40
CA GLU A 612 12.41 2.76 32.65
C GLU A 612 12.22 4.01 33.51
N LEU A 613 11.79 3.84 34.77
CA LEU A 613 11.63 4.95 35.72
C LEU A 613 12.95 5.68 35.97
N GLU A 614 14.05 4.94 36.11
CA GLU A 614 15.38 5.52 36.32
C GLU A 614 15.85 6.31 35.09
N ALA A 615 15.59 5.82 33.87
CA ALA A 615 15.90 6.57 32.65
C ALA A 615 15.12 7.90 32.58
N ILE A 616 13.84 7.89 32.93
CA ILE A 616 13.00 9.11 33.00
C ILE A 616 13.53 10.06 34.08
N LYS A 617 13.87 9.54 35.26
CA LYS A 617 14.41 10.32 36.39
C LYS A 617 15.70 11.03 36.02
N LYS A 618 16.62 10.37 35.32
CA LYS A 618 17.86 11.00 34.82
C LYS A 618 17.58 12.19 33.89
N ILE A 619 16.60 12.07 32.99
CA ILE A 619 16.19 13.16 32.09
C ILE A 619 15.65 14.36 32.88
N TRP A 620 14.85 14.10 33.93
CA TRP A 620 14.34 15.13 34.83
C TRP A 620 15.43 15.82 35.64
N GLN A 621 16.40 15.05 36.15
CA GLN A 621 17.58 15.57 36.84
C GLN A 621 18.46 16.45 35.92
N LYS A 622 18.48 16.16 34.61
CA LYS A 622 19.13 16.99 33.58
C LYS A 622 18.38 18.30 33.26
N GLY A 623 17.20 18.53 33.85
CA GLY A 623 16.44 19.77 33.69
C GLY A 623 15.37 19.76 32.60
N TYR A 624 15.17 18.65 31.89
CA TYR A 624 14.08 18.54 30.91
C TYR A 624 12.75 18.21 31.60
N ARG A 625 11.96 19.25 31.90
CA ARG A 625 10.70 19.16 32.68
C ARG A 625 9.45 18.84 31.86
N ASN A 626 9.62 18.50 30.58
CA ASN A 626 8.50 18.25 29.66
C ASN A 626 8.25 16.76 29.35
N LEU A 627 9.02 15.83 29.93
CA LEU A 627 8.79 14.39 29.78
C LEU A 627 7.79 13.88 30.84
N HIS A 628 6.71 13.23 30.42
CA HIS A 628 5.67 12.69 31.29
C HIS A 628 5.48 11.20 31.05
N LEU A 629 4.90 10.48 32.02
CA LEU A 629 4.75 9.03 31.96
C LEU A 629 3.28 8.63 31.82
N MET A 630 3.00 7.73 30.89
CA MET A 630 1.70 7.10 30.68
C MET A 630 1.79 5.59 30.91
N ILE A 631 0.88 5.06 31.72
CA ILE A 631 0.76 3.63 32.00
C ILE A 631 -0.28 2.99 31.07
N PRO A 632 0.10 2.06 30.18
CA PRO A 632 -0.82 1.31 29.33
C PRO A 632 -1.47 0.12 30.05
N PHE A 633 -2.56 -0.35 29.46
CA PHE A 633 -3.23 -1.62 29.75
C PHE A 633 -3.59 -1.81 31.24
N VAL A 634 -4.06 -0.74 31.87
CA VAL A 634 -4.54 -0.74 33.26
C VAL A 634 -5.95 -1.34 33.29
N ARG A 635 -6.13 -2.48 33.95
CA ARG A 635 -7.40 -3.23 33.97
C ARG A 635 -8.26 -2.89 35.18
N LEU A 636 -7.65 -2.74 36.35
CA LEU A 636 -8.36 -2.60 37.63
C LEU A 636 -7.80 -1.44 38.47
N PRO A 637 -8.63 -0.74 39.28
CA PRO A 637 -8.17 0.40 40.07
C PRO A 637 -6.99 0.08 41.00
N TRP A 638 -6.97 -1.11 41.61
CA TRP A 638 -5.86 -1.52 42.48
C TRP A 638 -4.53 -1.65 41.73
N GLU A 639 -4.52 -1.92 40.42
CA GLU A 639 -3.30 -1.95 39.61
C GLU A 639 -2.71 -0.53 39.52
N LEU A 640 -3.57 0.47 39.26
CA LEU A 640 -3.17 1.88 39.22
C LEU A 640 -2.66 2.36 40.58
N MET A 641 -3.29 1.94 41.67
CA MET A 641 -2.84 2.29 43.02
C MET A 641 -1.43 1.75 43.29
N LYS A 642 -1.18 0.46 43.00
CA LYS A 642 0.14 -0.15 43.21
C LYS A 642 1.21 0.45 42.29
N ILE A 643 0.90 0.68 41.01
CA ILE A 643 1.88 1.25 40.08
C ILE A 643 2.23 2.69 40.47
N LYS A 644 1.26 3.46 40.96
CA LYS A 644 1.48 4.82 41.48
C LYS A 644 2.47 4.81 42.65
N THR A 645 2.34 3.88 43.60
CA THR A 645 3.31 3.72 44.70
C THR A 645 4.72 3.41 44.19
N ILE A 646 4.86 2.55 43.17
CA ILE A 646 6.18 2.26 42.56
C ILE A 646 6.78 3.52 41.93
N ILE A 647 5.98 4.32 41.23
CA ILE A 647 6.42 5.58 40.61
C ILE A 647 6.75 6.63 41.68
N GLU A 648 5.97 6.70 42.75
CA GLU A 648 6.26 7.58 43.90
C GLU A 648 7.60 7.25 44.53
N ASN A 649 7.85 5.96 44.80
CA ASN A 649 9.11 5.48 45.38
C ASN A 649 10.33 5.75 44.47
N SER A 650 10.13 5.91 43.16
CA SER A 650 11.22 6.33 42.25
C SER A 650 11.64 7.80 42.44
N GLY A 651 10.78 8.62 43.07
CA GLY A 651 10.96 10.05 43.28
C GLY A 651 10.45 10.94 42.14
N LEU A 652 9.81 10.36 41.10
CA LEU A 652 9.27 11.13 39.97
C LEU A 652 8.07 12.01 40.36
N LEU A 653 7.17 11.50 41.22
CA LEU A 653 6.00 12.26 41.68
C LEU A 653 6.34 13.37 42.68
N SER A 654 7.56 13.41 43.20
CA SER A 654 8.05 14.52 44.02
C SER A 654 8.28 15.80 43.21
N TYR A 655 8.35 15.71 41.89
CA TYR A 655 8.41 16.88 41.02
C TYR A 655 6.99 17.41 40.74
N PRO A 656 6.64 18.66 41.12
CA PRO A 656 5.28 19.18 40.97
C PRO A 656 4.75 19.20 39.53
N ASP A 657 5.64 19.38 38.55
CA ASP A 657 5.29 19.45 37.13
C ASP A 657 5.23 18.07 36.44
N PHE A 658 5.65 17.00 37.12
CA PHE A 658 5.63 15.66 36.54
C PHE A 658 4.19 15.16 36.49
N LYS A 659 3.74 14.79 35.28
CA LYS A 659 2.37 14.33 35.05
C LYS A 659 2.34 12.82 34.87
N LEU A 660 1.51 12.15 35.67
CA LEU A 660 1.16 10.75 35.49
C LEU A 660 -0.09 10.64 34.63
N TRP A 661 -0.02 9.85 33.58
CA TRP A 661 -1.11 9.57 32.66
C TRP A 661 -1.50 8.08 32.72
N MET A 662 -2.74 7.78 32.38
CA MET A 662 -3.19 6.41 32.13
C MET A 662 -3.77 6.28 30.72
N MET A 663 -3.55 5.13 30.10
CA MET A 663 -4.24 4.80 28.86
C MET A 663 -5.57 4.12 29.19
N VAL A 664 -6.67 4.67 28.66
CA VAL A 664 -8.00 4.05 28.75
C VAL A 664 -8.24 3.30 27.45
N GLU A 665 -7.94 2.01 27.49
CA GLU A 665 -7.95 1.15 26.30
C GLU A 665 -8.57 -0.23 26.55
N VAL A 666 -9.07 -0.47 27.76
CA VAL A 666 -9.80 -1.67 28.15
C VAL A 666 -11.20 -1.28 28.67
N PRO A 667 -12.26 -2.07 28.38
CA PRO A 667 -13.63 -1.72 28.79
C PRO A 667 -13.80 -1.52 30.30
N SER A 668 -13.09 -2.30 31.12
CA SER A 668 -13.13 -2.15 32.58
C SER A 668 -12.66 -0.78 33.06
N ALA A 669 -11.60 -0.24 32.44
CA ALA A 669 -11.11 1.10 32.74
C ALA A 669 -12.01 2.19 32.16
N ALA A 670 -12.56 1.97 30.96
CA ALA A 670 -13.47 2.92 30.31
C ALA A 670 -14.77 3.10 31.10
N LEU A 671 -15.39 2.01 31.54
CA LEU A 671 -16.68 2.02 32.22
C LEU A 671 -16.58 2.32 33.72
N ASN A 672 -15.43 2.07 34.34
CA ASN A 672 -15.18 2.37 35.76
C ASN A 672 -14.23 3.54 35.98
N LEU A 673 -14.16 4.47 35.02
CA LEU A 673 -13.13 5.50 34.96
C LEU A 673 -13.10 6.40 36.22
N GLU A 674 -14.24 6.70 36.83
CA GLU A 674 -14.31 7.54 38.03
C GLU A 674 -13.43 7.01 39.17
N GLU A 675 -13.39 5.70 39.38
CA GLU A 675 -12.56 5.07 40.43
C GLU A 675 -11.07 5.23 40.14
N PHE A 676 -10.66 5.15 38.88
CA PHE A 676 -9.27 5.41 38.51
C PHE A 676 -8.89 6.88 38.69
N LEU A 677 -9.79 7.81 38.36
CA LEU A 677 -9.53 9.25 38.51
C LEU A 677 -9.43 9.65 40.00
N LYS A 678 -10.20 9.02 40.90
CA LYS A 678 -10.09 9.23 42.36
C LYS A 678 -8.71 8.83 42.91
N ILE A 679 -8.06 7.82 42.33
CA ILE A 679 -6.68 7.43 42.72
C ILE A 679 -5.68 8.54 42.38
N GLY A 680 -5.98 9.35 41.36
CA GLY A 680 -5.25 10.56 41.01
C GLY A 680 -4.23 10.34 39.89
N VAL A 681 -4.63 10.72 38.68
CA VAL A 681 -3.81 10.88 37.47
C VAL A 681 -4.02 12.28 36.90
N ASN A 682 -3.03 12.82 36.20
CA ASN A 682 -3.11 14.16 35.61
C ASN A 682 -3.69 14.15 34.19
N GLY A 683 -3.64 12.99 33.52
CA GLY A 683 -4.18 12.83 32.18
C GLY A 683 -4.64 11.41 31.85
N VAL A 684 -5.54 11.33 30.89
CA VAL A 684 -6.06 10.10 30.29
C VAL A 684 -5.79 10.18 28.79
N SER A 685 -5.30 9.10 28.20
CA SER A 685 -5.27 8.94 26.74
C SER A 685 -6.13 7.76 26.33
N ILE A 686 -7.10 7.99 25.45
CA ILE A 686 -7.98 6.94 24.95
C ILE A 686 -7.24 6.17 23.86
N GLY A 687 -6.96 4.88 24.10
CA GLY A 687 -6.39 3.96 23.12
C GLY A 687 -7.49 3.35 22.27
N THR A 688 -7.89 4.03 21.18
CA THR A 688 -9.09 3.61 20.42
C THR A 688 -8.95 2.24 19.77
N ASN A 689 -7.74 1.83 19.43
CA ASN A 689 -7.50 0.56 18.74
C ASN A 689 -7.91 -0.62 19.64
N ASP A 690 -7.26 -0.75 20.79
CA ASP A 690 -7.54 -1.83 21.74
C ASP A 690 -8.94 -1.71 22.34
N LEU A 691 -9.40 -0.48 22.63
CA LEU A 691 -10.75 -0.26 23.18
C LEU A 691 -11.85 -0.69 22.20
N THR A 692 -11.71 -0.37 20.91
CA THR A 692 -12.67 -0.78 19.87
C THR A 692 -12.67 -2.30 19.71
N MET A 693 -11.49 -2.91 19.63
CA MET A 693 -11.34 -4.37 19.55
C MET A 693 -12.07 -5.07 20.72
N MET A 694 -11.89 -4.58 21.94
CA MET A 694 -12.50 -5.21 23.12
C MET A 694 -13.99 -4.91 23.30
N ILE A 695 -14.46 -3.70 22.94
CA ILE A 695 -15.89 -3.36 23.00
C ILE A 695 -16.67 -4.21 21.98
N LEU A 696 -16.11 -4.42 20.79
CA LEU A 696 -16.76 -5.16 19.71
C LEU A 696 -16.47 -6.67 19.76
N GLY A 697 -15.47 -7.10 20.53
CA GLY A 697 -15.04 -8.50 20.58
C GLY A 697 -14.38 -8.97 19.28
N VAL A 698 -13.60 -8.10 18.63
CA VAL A 698 -12.99 -8.36 17.32
C VAL A 698 -11.47 -8.22 17.39
N ASP A 699 -10.76 -9.10 16.68
CA ASP A 699 -9.35 -8.91 16.38
C ASP A 699 -9.19 -8.33 14.98
N ARG A 700 -8.70 -7.09 14.90
CA ARG A 700 -8.48 -6.41 13.61
C ARG A 700 -7.39 -7.07 12.76
N ASP A 701 -6.53 -7.91 13.36
CA ASP A 701 -5.51 -8.67 12.64
C ASP A 701 -6.07 -10.02 12.12
N SER A 702 -7.26 -10.44 12.57
CA SER A 702 -7.98 -11.62 12.06
C SER A 702 -8.80 -11.26 10.81
N GLN A 703 -8.50 -11.92 9.70
CA GLN A 703 -9.14 -11.65 8.41
C GLN A 703 -10.64 -11.95 8.40
N GLU A 704 -11.09 -12.85 9.26
CA GLU A 704 -12.47 -13.31 9.39
C GLU A 704 -13.39 -12.26 10.02
N VAL A 705 -12.88 -11.45 10.96
CA VAL A 705 -13.67 -10.48 11.74
C VAL A 705 -13.20 -9.04 11.62
N ALA A 706 -12.05 -8.77 10.98
CA ALA A 706 -11.51 -7.41 10.81
C ALA A 706 -12.46 -6.45 10.10
N SER A 707 -13.37 -6.95 9.25
CA SER A 707 -14.40 -6.14 8.59
C SER A 707 -15.42 -5.53 9.55
N LEU A 708 -15.57 -6.09 10.77
CA LEU A 708 -16.43 -5.56 11.83
C LEU A 708 -15.75 -4.48 12.66
N TYR A 709 -14.43 -4.32 12.56
CA TYR A 709 -13.70 -3.28 13.26
C TYR A 709 -14.02 -1.91 12.65
N ASP A 710 -14.72 -1.06 13.41
CA ASP A 710 -15.00 0.32 13.04
C ASP A 710 -15.17 1.19 14.30
N GLU A 711 -14.28 2.17 14.46
CA GLU A 711 -14.27 3.09 15.61
C GLU A 711 -15.47 4.06 15.62
N ARG A 712 -16.25 4.10 14.53
CA ARG A 712 -17.45 4.94 14.37
C ARG A 712 -18.73 4.24 14.78
N THR A 713 -18.66 2.97 15.21
CA THR A 713 -19.83 2.26 15.69
C THR A 713 -20.48 3.02 16.85
N PRO A 714 -21.83 3.05 16.95
CA PRO A 714 -22.53 3.84 17.97
C PRO A 714 -22.09 3.52 19.40
N VAL A 715 -21.81 2.25 19.70
CA VAL A 715 -21.34 1.81 21.01
C VAL A 715 -19.96 2.38 21.34
N VAL A 716 -19.01 2.34 20.39
CA VAL A 716 -17.66 2.89 20.59
C VAL A 716 -17.73 4.40 20.77
N LEU A 717 -18.42 5.12 19.87
CA LEU A 717 -18.59 6.58 19.99
C LEU A 717 -19.19 6.99 21.34
N THR A 718 -20.19 6.25 21.83
CA THR A 718 -20.83 6.51 23.13
C THR A 718 -19.84 6.35 24.29
N VAL A 719 -19.02 5.29 24.25
CA VAL A 719 -17.98 5.06 25.27
C VAL A 719 -16.89 6.14 25.19
N LEU A 720 -16.46 6.55 24.00
CA LEU A 720 -15.46 7.62 23.85
C LEU A 720 -15.97 8.94 24.44
N GLU A 721 -17.22 9.33 24.15
CA GLU A 721 -17.84 10.52 24.73
C GLU A 721 -18.01 10.43 26.24
N TYR A 722 -18.39 9.26 26.75
CA TYR A 722 -18.50 8.99 28.18
C TYR A 722 -17.16 9.25 28.88
N ILE A 723 -16.06 8.69 28.37
CA ILE A 723 -14.71 8.90 28.91
C ILE A 723 -14.35 10.39 28.97
N VAL A 724 -14.61 11.14 27.89
CA VAL A 724 -14.31 12.58 27.82
C VAL A 724 -15.10 13.36 28.88
N LYS A 725 -16.41 13.08 29.02
CA LYS A 725 -17.28 13.76 30.01
C LYS A 725 -16.85 13.47 31.44
N ILE A 726 -16.47 12.23 31.75
CA ILE A 726 -15.96 11.86 33.08
C ILE A 726 -14.63 12.57 33.38
N CYS A 727 -13.71 12.62 32.41
CA CYS A 727 -12.45 13.36 32.60
C CYS A 727 -12.70 14.85 32.87
N GLN A 728 -13.65 15.47 32.16
CA GLN A 728 -14.05 16.86 32.41
C GLN A 728 -14.60 17.07 33.82
N LYS A 729 -15.50 16.18 34.27
CA LYS A 729 -16.10 16.23 35.63
C LYS A 729 -15.02 16.25 36.72
N PHE A 730 -13.92 15.52 36.51
CA PHE A 730 -12.80 15.44 37.45
C PHE A 730 -11.67 16.45 37.17
N GLY A 731 -11.80 17.32 36.17
CA GLY A 731 -10.76 18.29 35.80
C GLY A 731 -9.48 17.65 35.25
N VAL A 732 -9.55 16.42 34.73
CA VAL A 732 -8.41 15.66 34.22
C VAL A 732 -8.26 15.87 32.71
N THR A 733 -7.01 16.02 32.24
CA THR A 733 -6.71 16.15 30.81
C THR A 733 -7.14 14.87 30.08
N CYS A 734 -7.93 14.98 29.01
CA CYS A 734 -8.33 13.85 28.19
C CYS A 734 -7.80 14.02 26.76
N SER A 735 -7.02 13.04 26.30
CA SER A 735 -6.52 12.93 24.94
C SER A 735 -7.06 11.68 24.27
N ILE A 736 -7.08 11.67 22.95
CA ILE A 736 -7.27 10.45 22.15
C ILE A 736 -5.98 10.18 21.38
N CYS A 737 -5.59 8.92 21.29
CA CYS A 737 -4.45 8.46 20.50
C CYS A 737 -4.87 7.29 19.60
N GLY A 738 -4.28 7.23 18.40
CA GLY A 738 -4.74 6.36 17.32
C GLY A 738 -5.05 7.18 16.07
N GLN A 739 -5.43 6.49 14.99
CA GLN A 739 -5.72 7.14 13.71
C GLN A 739 -7.19 7.61 13.62
N ALA A 740 -8.08 7.16 14.51
CA ALA A 740 -9.50 7.48 14.44
C ALA A 740 -9.80 8.99 14.38
N ALA A 741 -9.12 9.80 15.19
CA ALA A 741 -9.32 11.26 15.21
C ALA A 741 -8.71 11.99 13.99
N SER A 742 -7.77 11.36 13.27
CA SER A 742 -7.25 11.91 12.01
C SER A 742 -8.05 11.44 10.80
N ASP A 743 -8.53 10.21 10.82
CA ASP A 743 -9.09 9.52 9.66
C ASP A 743 -10.58 9.76 9.53
N TYR A 744 -11.27 9.95 10.66
CA TYR A 744 -12.71 10.16 10.73
C TYR A 744 -13.01 11.54 11.34
N PRO A 745 -13.27 12.57 10.51
CA PRO A 745 -13.64 13.90 10.98
C PRO A 745 -14.83 13.91 11.95
N GLU A 746 -15.77 12.99 11.78
CA GLU A 746 -16.94 12.80 12.64
C GLU A 746 -16.56 12.39 14.07
N VAL A 747 -15.53 11.55 14.25
CA VAL A 747 -15.01 11.16 15.57
C VAL A 747 -14.38 12.38 16.25
N ALA A 748 -13.52 13.11 15.52
CA ALA A 748 -12.90 14.32 16.04
C ALA A 748 -13.95 15.38 16.43
N GLU A 749 -14.98 15.58 15.60
CA GLU A 749 -16.08 16.50 15.89
C GLU A 749 -16.84 16.12 17.16
N ARG A 750 -17.20 14.84 17.33
CA ARG A 750 -17.92 14.35 18.52
C ARG A 750 -17.10 14.57 19.79
N LEU A 751 -15.81 14.25 19.76
CA LEU A 751 -14.92 14.39 20.92
C LEU A 751 -14.63 15.85 21.26
N VAL A 752 -14.41 16.72 20.26
CA VAL A 752 -14.26 18.17 20.48
C VAL A 752 -15.54 18.76 21.06
N LYS A 753 -16.72 18.34 20.60
CA LYS A 753 -18.01 18.76 21.19
C LYS A 753 -18.22 18.25 22.60
N ALA A 754 -17.79 17.03 22.90
CA ALA A 754 -17.75 16.50 24.27
C ALA A 754 -16.69 17.22 25.13
N GLY A 755 -15.78 17.97 24.49
CA GLY A 755 -14.76 18.83 25.09
C GLY A 755 -13.51 18.08 25.52
N ILE A 756 -13.03 17.19 24.64
CA ILE A 756 -11.70 16.60 24.73
C ILE A 756 -10.62 17.68 24.74
N THR A 757 -9.58 17.47 25.56
CA THR A 757 -8.53 18.49 25.76
C THR A 757 -7.43 18.45 24.71
N SER A 758 -7.19 17.28 24.12
CA SER A 758 -6.22 17.13 23.02
C SER A 758 -6.54 15.98 22.07
N LEU A 759 -6.08 16.12 20.82
CA LEU A 759 -6.10 15.05 19.82
C LEU A 759 -4.64 14.72 19.45
N SER A 760 -4.22 13.46 19.60
CA SER A 760 -2.88 13.00 19.23
C SER A 760 -2.91 12.25 17.90
N VAL A 761 -2.37 12.86 16.85
CA VAL A 761 -2.47 12.39 15.45
C VAL A 761 -1.11 12.07 14.85
N ASN A 762 -1.07 11.47 13.66
CA ASN A 762 0.20 11.26 12.95
C ASN A 762 0.77 12.60 12.43
N PRO A 763 2.09 12.70 12.22
CA PRO A 763 2.75 13.95 11.79
C PRO A 763 2.16 14.62 10.55
N ASP A 764 1.67 13.83 9.60
CA ASP A 764 1.07 14.28 8.34
C ASP A 764 -0.33 14.89 8.51
N ALA A 765 -1.03 14.58 9.60
CA ALA A 765 -2.39 15.05 9.88
C ALA A 765 -2.46 16.34 10.73
N ILE A 766 -1.35 16.83 11.29
CA ILE A 766 -1.32 17.92 12.29
C ILE A 766 -2.09 19.17 11.82
N ASP A 767 -1.73 19.73 10.67
CA ASP A 767 -2.34 20.99 10.19
C ASP A 767 -3.81 20.80 9.78
N ARG A 768 -4.14 19.61 9.21
CA ARG A 768 -5.52 19.25 8.83
C ARG A 768 -6.41 19.15 10.06
N THR A 769 -5.99 18.39 11.07
CA THR A 769 -6.74 18.20 12.31
C THR A 769 -6.89 19.53 13.05
N ARG A 770 -5.84 20.37 13.10
CA ARG A 770 -5.96 21.70 13.69
C ARG A 770 -6.99 22.59 12.98
N GLY A 771 -7.01 22.58 11.65
CA GLY A 771 -8.02 23.30 10.86
C GLY A 771 -9.43 22.82 11.19
N LEU A 772 -9.65 21.51 11.22
CA LEU A 772 -10.93 20.90 11.58
C LEU A 772 -11.39 21.32 12.99
N VAL A 773 -10.52 21.16 13.99
CA VAL A 773 -10.79 21.55 15.38
C VAL A 773 -11.14 23.03 15.49
N TYR A 774 -10.35 23.90 14.84
CA TYR A 774 -10.61 25.34 14.82
C TYR A 774 -12.02 25.67 14.28
N HIS A 775 -12.45 25.01 13.21
CA HIS A 775 -13.78 25.21 12.65
C HIS A 775 -14.89 24.70 13.58
N ILE A 776 -14.69 23.55 14.23
CA ILE A 776 -15.66 23.00 15.19
C ILE A 776 -15.82 23.95 16.39
N GLU A 777 -14.72 24.38 17.00
CA GLU A 777 -14.72 25.29 18.15
C GLU A 777 -15.35 26.64 17.80
N LYS A 778 -15.06 27.18 16.62
CA LYS A 778 -15.68 28.42 16.14
C LYS A 778 -17.19 28.27 16.01
N ASN A 779 -17.67 27.13 15.49
CA ASN A 779 -19.10 26.86 15.36
C ASN A 779 -19.79 26.67 16.72
N LEU A 780 -19.10 26.08 17.71
CA LEU A 780 -19.60 25.95 19.08
C LEU A 780 -19.73 27.33 19.75
N ASN A 781 -18.72 28.19 19.61
CA ASN A 781 -18.73 29.56 20.14
C ASN A 781 -19.79 30.47 19.47
N LEU A 782 -20.19 30.19 18.23
CA LEU A 782 -21.28 30.90 17.56
C LEU A 782 -22.66 30.45 18.07
N LYS A 783 -22.80 29.20 18.51
CA LYS A 783 -24.05 28.67 19.09
C LYS A 783 -24.26 29.03 20.56
N SER A 784 -23.20 29.33 21.30
CA SER A 784 -23.26 29.74 22.72
C SER A 784 -23.50 31.24 22.92
N LYS A 785 -23.47 32.06 21.86
CA LYS A 785 -23.93 33.46 21.96
C LYS A 785 -25.47 33.46 22.03
N PRO A 786 -26.09 34.07 23.06
CA PRO A 786 -27.54 34.21 23.08
C PRO A 786 -27.96 34.98 21.83
N LYS A 787 -29.03 34.51 21.16
CA LYS A 787 -29.70 35.31 20.12
C LYS A 787 -30.02 36.65 20.77
N SER A 788 -29.40 37.74 20.31
CA SER A 788 -29.86 39.07 20.70
C SER A 788 -31.31 39.18 20.25
N THR A 789 -32.20 39.23 21.23
CA THR A 789 -33.57 39.68 21.06
C THR A 789 -33.51 41.07 20.40
N THR A 790 -33.85 41.13 19.13
CA THR A 790 -34.45 42.34 18.55
C THR A 790 -35.86 42.46 19.09
N LEU A 791 -36.01 43.30 20.10
CA LEU A 791 -37.03 44.35 20.18
C LEU A 791 -36.37 45.57 20.82
#